data_AF-A0A945Q283-F1
#
_entry.id   AF-A0A945Q283-F1
#
_cell.length_a   1.000
_cell.length_b   1.000
_cell.length_c   1.000
_cell.angle_alpha   90.00
_cell.angle_beta   90.00
_cell.angle_gamma   90.00
#
_symmetry.space_group_name_H-M   'P 1'
#
loop_
_entity.id
_entity.type
_entity.pdbx_description
1 polymer ?
#
loop_
_entity_poly.entity_id
_entity_poly.type
_entity_poly.pdbx_seq_one_letter_code
_entity_poly.pdbx_strand_id
1 'polypeptide(L)'
;MHPIRRLIAVGSAVVLLGLVMSPSASAEANPEAVTITGGPLSATDPNPVALDADLYLPNQMPAPAIVLAHGFGGDKTGLAEQAEALTSAGFVVLAYSARGFGTSTGLISVNSPDFEVADAARIIDYLATRPEVELDSPNDPVVGFAGGSYGGALSLLIAGYDNRVDALASDITWNDLESSLFGQSIDQSSELGAYKDLWTGFFFSRGLVNSDGQVTNCGRFSPAWCDAYIQSAQSATLTYDHAQLMRASSPQSITDQITAPALITGGQADSLFPLAQTNANAQQILAANPQTPVAVMWHGMGHDGGTNERERLDLAITQWFTQYLFKQENESPLPAFDVSIPGGSVSTQNARPQSVNATTNFYPGLFGSSQQKIVMAGPEQTIIAPAGGTPATITSVPGLGGALAGLAGSFATTSFPGQSAFFQSAPLEQALTVVGSSQISIAISSDRQVLDAVLFASLQVVSANGRTTLPQALVAPIRIDQLTTTPQNLTLDLPTIVAPVSAGDSLRVVISSTDMSYRLPTDQRLYTISMAAPAVNLPLVSELSVQSQESGVVWLFVLIPVALLVLLILFITRSRSVGVPEPVQSDAAVQIPLHVSGLSKTYKGGYQAVNDVSFDVPAGVVLGLLGPNGAGKTTTMRMIMGLISPTEGEIELFGEKVTFGAPALQQVGALIEGPGFLPHLTGQMNLELYWRSTGRPGDPFIEEVLEIADLGSALDRKVKAYSQGMRQRLGIAQAMLGKPHLLVLDEPTNGLDPPQIMEMRSVMKAYAATGRTVIVSSHMLSEVEQTCSHVVVMHRGHLIATGEVSELLRDRGDGSLEELFMEMIGTDLTVGK
;
A
#
# COMPACT_ATOMS: atom_id res chain seq x y z
N MET A 1 72.77 -2.33 20.81
CA MET A 1 71.98 -1.49 21.72
C MET A 1 70.57 -2.08 21.85
N HIS A 2 70.22 -2.57 23.04
CA HIS A 2 68.84 -2.66 23.54
C HIS A 2 68.15 -1.28 23.48
N PRO A 3 66.84 -1.12 23.75
CA PRO A 3 65.67 -1.96 23.45
C PRO A 3 64.46 -1.09 23.01
N ILE A 4 63.84 -1.33 21.84
CA ILE A 4 62.44 -0.87 21.58
C ILE A 4 61.73 -1.98 20.80
N ARG A 5 61.46 -3.08 21.50
CA ARG A 5 60.58 -4.18 21.06
C ARG A 5 59.94 -4.76 22.31
N ARG A 6 58.92 -4.10 22.88
CA ARG A 6 58.00 -4.70 23.88
C ARG A 6 56.74 -3.91 24.25
N LEU A 7 56.33 -2.87 23.52
CA LEU A 7 55.16 -2.05 23.89
C LEU A 7 54.07 -1.87 22.81
N ILE A 8 54.13 -2.60 21.69
CA ILE A 8 53.08 -2.55 20.63
C ILE A 8 52.37 -3.92 20.48
N ALA A 9 52.41 -4.76 21.51
CA ALA A 9 51.75 -6.08 21.52
C ALA A 9 50.55 -6.17 22.48
N VAL A 10 50.04 -5.04 22.98
CA VAL A 10 48.87 -5.01 23.91
C VAL A 10 47.72 -4.15 23.36
N GLY A 11 47.89 -3.51 22.20
CA GLY A 11 46.84 -2.72 21.54
C GLY A 11 46.08 -3.46 20.43
N SER A 12 45.97 -4.79 20.50
CA SER A 12 45.32 -5.60 19.45
C SER A 12 44.33 -6.64 19.99
N ALA A 13 43.89 -6.52 21.25
CA ALA A 13 43.03 -7.51 21.89
C ALA A 13 41.77 -6.96 22.60
N VAL A 14 41.43 -5.66 22.46
CA VAL A 14 40.26 -5.07 23.16
C VAL A 14 39.30 -4.31 22.22
N VAL A 15 39.52 -4.31 20.91
CA VAL A 15 38.56 -3.72 19.92
C VAL A 15 37.94 -4.78 19.00
N LEU A 16 38.12 -6.07 19.33
CA LEU A 16 37.52 -7.20 18.61
C LEU A 16 36.46 -7.97 19.44
N LEU A 17 35.93 -7.33 20.48
CA LEU A 17 34.77 -7.82 21.24
C LEU A 17 33.69 -6.71 21.26
N GLY A 18 33.00 -6.56 20.14
CA GLY A 18 31.91 -5.62 20.00
C GLY A 18 31.34 -5.68 18.59
N LEU A 19 30.19 -6.33 18.46
CA LEU A 19 29.41 -6.52 17.23
C LEU A 19 29.96 -7.54 16.22
N VAL A 20 30.02 -8.80 16.64
CA VAL A 20 29.48 -9.88 15.80
C VAL A 20 28.13 -10.24 16.41
N MET A 21 27.11 -9.41 16.14
CA MET A 21 25.77 -9.97 16.02
C MET A 21 25.74 -10.53 14.62
N SER A 22 26.01 -11.83 14.51
CA SER A 22 25.66 -12.59 13.33
C SER A 22 24.22 -12.24 12.98
N PRO A 23 23.86 -11.97 11.70
CA PRO A 23 22.48 -12.13 11.33
C PRO A 23 22.14 -13.56 11.72
N SER A 24 21.17 -13.74 12.61
CA SER A 24 20.50 -15.02 12.79
C SER A 24 20.23 -15.51 11.38
N ALA A 25 20.85 -16.62 10.99
CA ALA A 25 20.46 -17.29 9.77
C ALA A 25 18.97 -17.54 9.94
N SER A 26 18.13 -16.84 9.18
CA SER A 26 16.77 -17.25 8.96
C SER A 26 16.89 -18.64 8.37
N ALA A 27 16.69 -19.66 9.21
CA ALA A 27 16.45 -20.98 8.67
C ALA A 27 15.25 -20.81 7.75
N GLU A 28 15.38 -21.22 6.48
CA GLU A 28 14.20 -21.55 5.68
C GLU A 28 13.45 -22.59 6.50
N ALA A 29 12.44 -22.14 7.25
CA ALA A 29 11.54 -23.01 7.95
C ALA A 29 10.66 -23.61 6.87
N ASN A 30 11.06 -24.76 6.30
CA ASN A 30 10.16 -25.54 5.46
C ASN A 30 9.00 -25.99 6.36
N PRO A 31 7.78 -25.44 6.20
CA PRO A 31 6.67 -25.83 7.07
C PRO A 31 6.30 -27.29 6.84
N GLU A 32 5.77 -27.94 7.87
CA GLU A 32 5.12 -29.25 7.75
C GLU A 32 3.77 -29.03 7.06
N ALA A 33 3.64 -29.45 5.80
CA ALA A 33 2.35 -29.46 5.12
C ALA A 33 1.44 -30.51 5.78
N VAL A 34 0.29 -30.07 6.28
CA VAL A 34 -0.66 -30.92 7.01
C VAL A 34 -2.06 -30.79 6.41
N THR A 35 -2.76 -31.91 6.35
CA THR A 35 -4.18 -31.93 6.02
C THR A 35 -4.95 -32.22 7.29
N ILE A 36 -5.77 -31.26 7.71
CA ILE A 36 -6.59 -31.38 8.90
C ILE A 36 -7.98 -31.77 8.44
N THR A 37 -8.51 -32.82 9.04
CA THR A 37 -9.94 -33.13 8.89
C THR A 37 -10.71 -32.04 9.62
N GLY A 38 -11.12 -31.03 8.86
CA GLY A 38 -12.19 -30.14 9.28
C GLY A 38 -13.44 -30.98 9.49
N GLY A 39 -14.37 -30.47 10.27
CA GLY A 39 -15.52 -31.29 10.55
C GLY A 39 -16.31 -30.93 11.79
N PRO A 40 -17.24 -31.83 12.12
CA PRO A 40 -17.69 -32.94 11.28
C PRO A 40 -19.22 -32.95 11.28
N LEU A 41 -19.94 -32.76 10.19
CA LEU A 41 -21.39 -32.60 10.34
C LEU A 41 -21.74 -31.33 11.14
N SER A 42 -21.90 -30.19 10.46
CA SER A 42 -22.92 -29.27 10.98
C SER A 42 -24.22 -30.08 11.11
N ALA A 43 -25.20 -29.64 11.90
CA ALA A 43 -26.53 -30.28 11.84
C ALA A 43 -27.11 -30.32 10.41
N THR A 44 -26.51 -29.58 9.46
CA THR A 44 -26.94 -29.33 8.09
C THR A 44 -26.04 -29.91 6.97
N ASP A 45 -24.78 -30.32 7.18
CA ASP A 45 -23.92 -30.95 6.15
C ASP A 45 -23.03 -32.09 6.69
N PRO A 46 -23.37 -33.36 6.40
CA PRO A 46 -22.73 -34.52 7.02
C PRO A 46 -21.33 -34.87 6.49
N ASN A 47 -20.79 -34.15 5.50
CA ASN A 47 -19.54 -34.52 4.85
C ASN A 47 -18.34 -33.76 5.47
N PRO A 48 -17.34 -34.47 6.03
CA PRO A 48 -16.11 -33.83 6.49
C PRO A 48 -15.37 -33.13 5.33
N VAL A 49 -14.68 -32.03 5.64
CA VAL A 49 -13.84 -31.31 4.70
C VAL A 49 -12.37 -31.53 5.03
N ALA A 50 -11.53 -31.65 4.01
CA ALA A 50 -10.09 -31.56 4.15
C ALA A 50 -9.66 -30.09 4.11
N LEU A 51 -9.02 -29.64 5.19
CA LEU A 51 -8.40 -28.32 5.30
C LEU A 51 -6.91 -28.44 5.01
N ASP A 52 -6.45 -27.67 4.04
CA ASP A 52 -5.05 -27.53 3.68
C ASP A 52 -4.37 -26.52 4.61
N ALA A 53 -3.31 -26.94 5.29
CA ALA A 53 -2.60 -26.14 6.27
C ALA A 53 -1.08 -26.39 6.24
N ASP A 54 -0.34 -25.42 6.76
CA ASP A 54 1.10 -25.45 6.95
C ASP A 54 1.41 -25.17 8.42
N LEU A 55 2.16 -26.07 9.04
CA LEU A 55 2.59 -25.97 10.44
C LEU A 55 4.05 -25.54 10.50
N TYR A 56 4.29 -24.40 11.14
CA TYR A 56 5.60 -23.78 11.32
C TYR A 56 6.04 -23.97 12.77
N LEU A 57 7.25 -24.48 12.96
CA LEU A 57 7.75 -24.90 14.27
C LEU A 57 8.92 -24.01 14.72
N PRO A 58 8.87 -23.47 15.95
CA PRO A 58 9.96 -22.68 16.51
C PRO A 58 11.11 -23.56 16.99
N ASN A 59 12.26 -22.95 17.27
CA ASN A 59 13.44 -23.68 17.76
C ASN A 59 13.27 -24.25 19.19
N GLN A 60 12.34 -23.71 19.98
CA GLN A 60 12.06 -24.14 21.35
C GLN A 60 10.62 -24.64 21.43
N MET A 61 10.44 -25.87 21.90
CA MET A 61 9.14 -26.56 21.99
C MET A 61 9.09 -27.40 23.29
N PRO A 62 7.89 -27.66 23.86
CA PRO A 62 6.59 -27.18 23.41
C PRO A 62 6.45 -25.66 23.55
N ALA A 63 5.60 -25.05 22.72
CA ALA A 63 5.35 -23.61 22.73
C ALA A 63 3.88 -23.31 22.44
N PRO A 64 3.38 -22.12 22.84
CA PRO A 64 2.02 -21.69 22.49
C PRO A 64 1.81 -21.63 20.98
N ALA A 65 0.59 -21.91 20.55
CA ALA A 65 0.20 -21.93 19.15
C ALA A 65 -0.52 -20.65 18.72
N ILE A 66 -0.34 -20.24 17.47
CA ILE A 66 -1.14 -19.20 16.81
C ILE A 66 -1.73 -19.77 15.53
N VAL A 67 -3.04 -19.67 15.37
CA VAL A 67 -3.73 -20.00 14.12
C VAL A 67 -3.92 -18.72 13.31
N LEU A 68 -3.39 -18.72 12.07
CA LEU A 68 -3.55 -17.61 11.13
C LEU A 68 -4.66 -17.94 10.12
N ALA A 69 -5.65 -17.05 10.04
CA ALA A 69 -6.75 -17.12 9.09
C ALA A 69 -6.58 -16.06 7.98
N HIS A 70 -6.71 -16.49 6.73
CA HIS A 70 -6.49 -15.63 5.56
C HIS A 70 -7.62 -14.62 5.33
N GLY A 71 -7.35 -13.54 4.60
CA GLY A 71 -8.38 -12.62 4.10
C GLY A 71 -9.23 -13.26 2.99
N PHE A 72 -10.40 -12.68 2.68
CA PHE A 72 -11.33 -13.28 1.72
C PHE A 72 -10.69 -13.39 0.32
N GLY A 73 -10.73 -14.58 -0.27
CA GLY A 73 -10.11 -14.84 -1.57
C GLY A 73 -8.60 -15.13 -1.53
N GLY A 74 -7.98 -15.07 -0.34
CA GLY A 74 -6.63 -15.58 -0.10
C GLY A 74 -6.62 -17.07 0.26
N ASP A 75 -5.45 -17.55 0.67
CA ASP A 75 -5.20 -18.91 1.13
C ASP A 75 -3.98 -18.91 2.09
N LYS A 76 -3.53 -20.09 2.52
CA LYS A 76 -2.39 -20.23 3.43
C LYS A 76 -1.08 -19.61 2.92
N THR A 77 -0.88 -19.50 1.60
CA THR A 77 0.37 -18.97 1.04
C THR A 77 0.51 -17.47 1.31
N GLY A 78 -0.60 -16.74 1.32
CA GLY A 78 -0.64 -15.32 1.67
C GLY A 78 -0.33 -15.03 3.15
N LEU A 79 -0.23 -16.08 3.99
CA LEU A 79 0.06 -15.98 5.41
C LEU A 79 1.51 -16.33 5.76
N ALA A 80 2.31 -16.83 4.80
CA ALA A 80 3.63 -17.41 5.05
C ALA A 80 4.58 -16.41 5.74
N GLU A 81 4.67 -15.16 5.25
CA GLU A 81 5.55 -14.13 5.83
C GLU A 81 5.20 -13.84 7.30
N GLN A 82 3.89 -13.73 7.61
CA GLN A 82 3.44 -13.51 8.98
C GLN A 82 3.69 -14.76 9.86
N ALA A 83 3.50 -15.95 9.30
CA ALA A 83 3.77 -17.20 9.99
C ALA A 83 5.24 -17.34 10.38
N GLU A 84 6.15 -17.09 9.44
CA GLU A 84 7.60 -17.11 9.68
C GLU A 84 8.03 -16.08 10.73
N ALA A 85 7.45 -14.88 10.72
CA ALA A 85 7.72 -13.84 11.70
C ALA A 85 7.30 -14.27 13.12
N LEU A 86 6.10 -14.82 13.27
CA LEU A 86 5.59 -15.32 14.56
C LEU A 86 6.36 -16.58 15.02
N THR A 87 6.73 -17.47 14.11
CA THR A 87 7.58 -18.62 14.44
C THR A 87 8.96 -18.18 14.91
N SER A 88 9.52 -17.13 14.30
CA SER A 88 10.76 -16.49 14.75
C SER A 88 10.63 -15.85 16.13
N ALA A 89 9.43 -15.44 16.52
CA ALA A 89 9.10 -14.95 17.87
C ALA A 89 8.87 -16.08 18.90
N GLY A 90 8.92 -17.35 18.48
CA GLY A 90 8.86 -18.51 19.37
C GLY A 90 7.52 -19.23 19.42
N PHE A 91 6.57 -18.91 18.54
CA PHE A 91 5.27 -19.58 18.49
C PHE A 91 5.26 -20.78 17.54
N VAL A 92 4.49 -21.82 17.88
CA VAL A 92 3.99 -22.75 16.87
C VAL A 92 2.96 -22.01 16.03
N VAL A 93 3.07 -22.00 14.71
CA VAL A 93 2.12 -21.27 13.86
C VAL A 93 1.46 -22.22 12.88
N LEU A 94 0.14 -22.18 12.81
CA LEU A 94 -0.66 -22.95 11.86
C LEU A 94 -1.35 -21.97 10.92
N ALA A 95 -0.86 -21.88 9.69
CA ALA A 95 -1.52 -21.14 8.62
C ALA A 95 -2.34 -22.10 7.77
N TYR A 96 -3.62 -21.81 7.54
CA TYR A 96 -4.49 -22.71 6.79
C TYR A 96 -5.37 -21.98 5.78
N SER A 97 -5.80 -22.72 4.76
CA SER A 97 -6.81 -22.32 3.80
C SER A 97 -8.17 -22.77 4.32
N ALA A 98 -9.12 -21.86 4.53
CA ALA A 98 -10.47 -22.21 4.95
C ALA A 98 -11.18 -23.06 3.88
N ARG A 99 -12.25 -23.77 4.24
CA ARG A 99 -13.04 -24.57 3.29
C ARG A 99 -13.40 -23.75 2.05
N GLY A 100 -13.32 -24.38 0.88
CA GLY A 100 -13.55 -23.71 -0.40
C GLY A 100 -12.45 -22.71 -0.82
N PHE A 101 -11.34 -22.58 -0.10
CA PHE A 101 -10.16 -21.78 -0.50
C PHE A 101 -8.92 -22.65 -0.71
N GLY A 102 -7.97 -22.15 -1.50
CA GLY A 102 -6.75 -22.88 -1.85
C GLY A 102 -7.07 -24.30 -2.37
N THR A 103 -6.45 -25.31 -1.76
CA THR A 103 -6.74 -26.72 -2.03
C THR A 103 -7.67 -27.36 -1.00
N SER A 104 -8.23 -26.58 -0.06
CA SER A 104 -9.22 -27.08 0.89
C SER A 104 -10.54 -27.40 0.20
N THR A 105 -11.14 -28.51 0.59
CA THR A 105 -12.44 -28.95 0.05
C THR A 105 -13.62 -28.20 0.70
N GLY A 106 -14.83 -28.40 0.18
CA GLY A 106 -16.05 -27.80 0.72
C GLY A 106 -16.46 -26.50 0.03
N LEU A 107 -17.53 -25.88 0.54
CA LEU A 107 -18.08 -24.63 0.03
C LEU A 107 -17.94 -23.51 1.07
N ILE A 108 -17.80 -22.28 0.56
CA ILE A 108 -17.70 -21.05 1.34
C ILE A 108 -19.07 -20.71 1.90
N SER A 109 -19.16 -20.65 3.23
CA SER A 109 -20.32 -20.22 4.00
C SER A 109 -20.03 -18.96 4.84
N VAL A 110 -18.97 -18.24 4.50
CA VAL A 110 -18.60 -16.91 5.00
C VAL A 110 -18.59 -16.85 6.53
N ASN A 111 -17.62 -17.50 7.17
CA ASN A 111 -17.48 -17.53 8.64
C ASN A 111 -18.70 -18.11 9.38
N SER A 112 -19.45 -19.03 8.77
CA SER A 112 -20.63 -19.57 9.41
C SER A 112 -20.26 -20.35 10.67
N PRO A 113 -20.99 -20.18 11.79
CA PRO A 113 -20.80 -20.95 13.02
C PRO A 113 -20.83 -22.46 12.79
N ASP A 114 -21.73 -22.89 11.91
CA ASP A 114 -21.96 -24.29 11.56
C ASP A 114 -20.85 -24.87 10.66
N PHE A 115 -20.05 -24.03 10.01
CA PHE A 115 -19.06 -24.46 9.01
C PHE A 115 -17.66 -23.98 9.37
N GLU A 116 -17.25 -22.77 8.98
CA GLU A 116 -15.85 -22.34 9.12
C GLU A 116 -15.41 -22.11 10.57
N VAL A 117 -16.33 -21.75 11.46
CA VAL A 117 -16.02 -21.69 12.91
C VAL A 117 -15.88 -23.11 13.49
N ALA A 118 -16.74 -24.05 13.09
CA ALA A 118 -16.61 -25.45 13.49
C ALA A 118 -15.29 -26.07 13.00
N ASP A 119 -14.86 -25.72 11.79
CA ASP A 119 -13.53 -26.08 11.26
C ASP A 119 -12.39 -25.52 12.11
N ALA A 120 -12.49 -24.25 12.53
CA ALA A 120 -11.51 -23.64 13.43
C ALA A 120 -11.45 -24.39 14.78
N ALA A 121 -12.58 -24.83 15.33
CA ALA A 121 -12.60 -25.66 16.53
C ALA A 121 -11.91 -27.03 16.33
N ARG A 122 -12.02 -27.64 15.13
CA ARG A 122 -11.24 -28.86 14.79
C ARG A 122 -9.74 -28.60 14.67
N ILE A 123 -9.33 -27.40 14.26
CA ILE A 123 -7.92 -27.00 14.27
C ILE A 123 -7.40 -26.94 15.71
N ILE A 124 -8.20 -26.42 16.66
CA ILE A 124 -7.86 -26.45 18.09
C ILE A 124 -7.72 -27.91 18.57
N ASP A 125 -8.67 -28.78 18.22
CA ASP A 125 -8.58 -30.21 18.55
C ASP A 125 -7.32 -30.86 17.98
N TYR A 126 -6.95 -30.53 16.74
CA TYR A 126 -5.73 -31.01 16.10
C TYR A 126 -4.47 -30.53 16.86
N LEU A 127 -4.37 -29.25 17.16
CA LEU A 127 -3.26 -28.66 17.91
C LEU A 127 -3.11 -29.29 19.30
N ALA A 128 -4.22 -29.62 19.96
CA ALA A 128 -4.21 -30.29 21.25
C ALA A 128 -3.58 -31.70 21.23
N THR A 129 -3.48 -32.33 20.05
CA THR A 129 -2.82 -33.62 19.86
C THR A 129 -1.32 -33.52 19.54
N ARG A 130 -0.83 -32.32 19.24
CA ARG A 130 0.54 -32.10 18.79
C ARG A 130 1.50 -31.96 19.97
N PRO A 131 2.55 -32.79 20.08
CA PRO A 131 3.54 -32.67 21.16
C PRO A 131 4.36 -31.38 21.11
N GLU A 132 4.37 -30.69 19.97
CA GLU A 132 5.03 -29.40 19.79
C GLU A 132 4.27 -28.23 20.43
N VAL A 133 2.98 -28.41 20.72
CA VAL A 133 2.10 -27.38 21.25
C VAL A 133 2.02 -27.46 22.77
N GLU A 134 2.16 -26.32 23.44
CA GLU A 134 1.95 -26.21 24.88
C GLU A 134 0.48 -26.40 25.23
N LEU A 135 0.22 -27.13 26.31
CA LEU A 135 -1.14 -27.42 26.80
C LEU A 135 -1.30 -26.89 28.22
N ASP A 136 -2.40 -26.19 28.47
CA ASP A 136 -2.81 -25.79 29.82
C ASP A 136 -3.40 -26.97 30.60
N SER A 137 -4.15 -27.82 29.90
CA SER A 137 -4.68 -29.07 30.43
C SER A 137 -4.86 -30.10 29.31
N PRO A 138 -5.16 -31.38 29.62
CA PRO A 138 -5.36 -32.39 28.58
C PRO A 138 -6.48 -31.98 27.60
N ASN A 139 -6.14 -31.93 26.30
CA ASN A 139 -7.01 -31.46 25.19
C ASN A 139 -7.27 -29.93 25.15
N ASP A 140 -6.46 -29.15 25.84
CA ASP A 140 -6.60 -27.71 25.99
C ASP A 140 -5.27 -27.02 25.64
N PRO A 141 -5.03 -26.75 24.34
CA PRO A 141 -3.80 -26.14 23.88
C PRO A 141 -3.80 -24.65 24.21
N VAL A 142 -2.63 -24.10 24.53
CA VAL A 142 -2.46 -22.65 24.63
C VAL A 142 -2.47 -22.07 23.21
N VAL A 143 -3.57 -21.43 22.81
CA VAL A 143 -3.80 -21.04 21.41
C VAL A 143 -4.38 -19.63 21.23
N GLY A 144 -3.77 -18.88 20.31
CA GLY A 144 -4.30 -17.61 19.82
C GLY A 144 -4.81 -17.68 18.38
N PHE A 145 -5.72 -16.78 18.00
CA PHE A 145 -6.21 -16.65 16.62
C PHE A 145 -5.99 -15.24 16.07
N ALA A 146 -5.47 -15.14 14.84
CA ALA A 146 -5.32 -13.87 14.16
C ALA A 146 -5.66 -13.90 12.68
N GLY A 147 -6.10 -12.76 12.15
CA GLY A 147 -6.37 -12.58 10.73
C GLY A 147 -6.91 -11.20 10.40
N GLY A 148 -6.86 -10.85 9.12
CA GLY A 148 -7.47 -9.63 8.57
C GLY A 148 -8.72 -9.94 7.76
N SER A 149 -9.66 -8.99 7.66
CA SER A 149 -10.86 -9.13 6.82
C SER A 149 -11.68 -10.36 7.23
N TYR A 150 -11.91 -11.30 6.33
CA TYR A 150 -12.51 -12.62 6.61
C TYR A 150 -11.87 -13.37 7.80
N GLY A 151 -10.54 -13.37 7.87
CA GLY A 151 -9.81 -14.03 8.95
C GLY A 151 -9.97 -13.33 10.31
N GLY A 152 -10.12 -11.99 10.30
CA GLY A 152 -10.37 -11.21 11.51
C GLY A 152 -11.77 -11.44 12.09
N ALA A 153 -12.78 -11.63 11.24
CA ALA A 153 -14.11 -12.03 11.68
C ALA A 153 -14.07 -13.44 12.27
N LEU A 154 -13.28 -14.34 11.66
CA LEU A 154 -13.12 -15.69 12.15
C LEU A 154 -12.50 -15.73 13.54
N SER A 155 -11.44 -14.94 13.78
CA SER A 155 -10.78 -14.88 15.08
C SER A 155 -11.72 -14.38 16.18
N LEU A 156 -12.62 -13.44 15.87
CA LEU A 156 -13.65 -12.99 16.81
C LEU A 156 -14.70 -14.06 17.08
N LEU A 157 -15.22 -14.69 16.02
CA LEU A 157 -16.25 -15.71 16.13
C LEU A 157 -15.74 -16.93 16.90
N ILE A 158 -14.58 -17.49 16.54
CA ILE A 158 -14.04 -18.67 17.24
C ILE A 158 -13.76 -18.38 18.71
N ALA A 159 -13.28 -17.19 19.06
CA ALA A 159 -13.05 -16.80 20.46
C ALA A 159 -14.35 -16.68 21.28
N GLY A 160 -15.49 -16.41 20.63
CA GLY A 160 -16.80 -16.42 21.28
C GLY A 160 -17.46 -17.80 21.35
N TYR A 161 -17.11 -18.71 20.44
CA TYR A 161 -17.69 -20.06 20.36
C TYR A 161 -16.87 -21.15 21.08
N ASP A 162 -15.55 -20.99 21.21
CA ASP A 162 -14.66 -21.94 21.86
C ASP A 162 -13.82 -21.25 22.94
N ASN A 163 -14.08 -21.59 24.21
CA ASN A 163 -13.43 -21.00 25.37
C ASN A 163 -11.95 -21.39 25.54
N ARG A 164 -11.42 -22.26 24.67
CA ARG A 164 -9.99 -22.63 24.65
C ARG A 164 -9.12 -21.61 23.93
N VAL A 165 -9.70 -20.56 23.34
CA VAL A 165 -8.92 -19.47 22.73
C VAL A 165 -8.41 -18.53 23.83
N ASP A 166 -7.08 -18.46 24.00
CA ASP A 166 -6.43 -17.69 25.06
C ASP A 166 -6.21 -16.21 24.71
N ALA A 167 -6.12 -15.88 23.42
CA ALA A 167 -5.98 -14.52 22.94
C ALA A 167 -6.39 -14.40 21.46
N LEU A 168 -6.81 -13.21 21.03
CA LEU A 168 -7.10 -12.95 19.61
C LEU A 168 -6.54 -11.63 19.12
N ALA A 169 -6.28 -11.54 17.82
CA ALA A 169 -5.99 -10.30 17.12
C ALA A 169 -6.76 -10.22 15.78
N SER A 170 -7.73 -9.31 15.70
CA SER A 170 -8.54 -9.11 14.49
C SER A 170 -8.13 -7.83 13.77
N ASP A 171 -8.04 -7.87 12.44
CA ASP A 171 -7.73 -6.70 11.61
C ASP A 171 -8.78 -6.44 10.52
N ILE A 172 -9.03 -5.17 10.20
CA ILE A 172 -9.86 -4.67 9.09
C ILE A 172 -11.10 -5.54 8.81
N THR A 173 -11.93 -5.81 9.83
CA THR A 173 -13.02 -6.77 9.73
C THR A 173 -14.38 -6.18 10.14
N TRP A 174 -15.46 -6.92 9.88
CA TRP A 174 -16.81 -6.52 10.25
C TRP A 174 -17.14 -6.89 11.70
N ASN A 175 -18.07 -6.14 12.28
CA ASN A 175 -18.88 -6.55 13.42
C ASN A 175 -20.22 -7.11 12.92
N ASP A 176 -20.79 -6.48 11.90
CA ASP A 176 -22.04 -6.86 11.26
C ASP A 176 -21.91 -6.84 9.73
N LEU A 177 -22.10 -8.01 9.11
CA LEU A 177 -21.94 -8.20 7.68
C LEU A 177 -23.09 -7.57 6.89
N GLU A 178 -24.29 -7.46 7.48
CA GLU A 178 -25.43 -6.77 6.85
C GLU A 178 -25.11 -5.29 6.64
N SER A 179 -24.79 -4.55 7.70
CA SER A 179 -24.41 -3.13 7.61
C SER A 179 -23.08 -2.90 6.86
N SER A 180 -22.23 -3.92 6.77
CA SER A 180 -21.01 -3.84 5.95
C SER A 180 -21.31 -3.82 4.45
N LEU A 181 -22.34 -4.55 3.98
CA LEU A 181 -22.78 -4.53 2.58
C LEU A 181 -23.84 -3.46 2.31
N PHE A 182 -24.62 -3.09 3.33
CA PHE A 182 -25.68 -2.08 3.29
C PHE A 182 -25.37 -0.96 4.28
N GLY A 183 -24.50 -0.03 3.87
CA GLY A 183 -24.02 1.03 4.75
C GLY A 183 -25.11 2.04 5.11
N GLN A 184 -25.27 2.34 6.40
CA GLN A 184 -26.22 3.32 6.91
C GLN A 184 -25.51 4.27 7.89
N SER A 185 -25.79 5.56 7.76
CA SER A 185 -25.17 6.61 8.58
C SER A 185 -26.19 7.49 9.31
N ILE A 186 -27.48 7.18 9.21
CA ILE A 186 -28.51 7.78 10.07
C ILE A 186 -28.32 7.22 11.50
N ASP A 187 -28.09 8.12 12.45
CA ASP A 187 -27.90 7.78 13.86
C ASP A 187 -29.08 6.93 14.38
N GLN A 188 -28.75 5.83 15.06
CA GLN A 188 -29.70 4.86 15.62
C GLN A 188 -30.72 4.26 14.64
N SER A 189 -30.47 4.31 13.33
CA SER A 189 -31.36 3.69 12.35
C SER A 189 -31.29 2.15 12.42
N SER A 190 -32.45 1.52 12.34
CA SER A 190 -32.59 0.07 12.13
C SER A 190 -32.99 -0.26 10.69
N GLU A 191 -33.09 0.75 9.82
CA GLU A 191 -33.40 0.56 8.40
C GLU A 191 -32.17 0.09 7.62
N LEU A 192 -32.43 -0.73 6.59
CA LEU A 192 -31.39 -1.20 5.69
C LEU A 192 -30.69 -0.02 5.01
N GLY A 193 -29.36 -0.05 4.93
CA GLY A 193 -28.56 1.01 4.33
C GLY A 193 -28.50 1.00 2.80
N ALA A 194 -27.66 1.87 2.26
CA ALA A 194 -27.34 1.89 0.83
C ALA A 194 -26.43 0.72 0.46
N TYR A 195 -26.81 0.01 -0.62
CA TYR A 195 -26.08 -1.18 -1.07
C TYR A 195 -24.74 -0.82 -1.73
N LYS A 196 -23.64 -1.41 -1.24
CA LYS A 196 -22.28 -1.20 -1.76
C LYS A 196 -22.02 -2.06 -3.00
N ASP A 197 -22.48 -1.60 -4.15
CA ASP A 197 -22.48 -2.36 -5.40
C ASP A 197 -21.08 -2.81 -5.84
N LEU A 198 -20.09 -1.89 -5.84
CA LEU A 198 -18.72 -2.23 -6.28
C LEU A 198 -18.03 -3.20 -5.33
N TRP A 199 -18.12 -2.96 -4.03
CA TRP A 199 -17.52 -3.82 -3.01
C TRP A 199 -18.14 -5.20 -2.98
N THR A 200 -19.48 -5.28 -3.07
CA THR A 200 -20.17 -6.57 -3.06
C THR A 200 -19.82 -7.36 -4.33
N GLY A 201 -19.80 -6.72 -5.50
CA GLY A 201 -19.33 -7.34 -6.73
C GLY A 201 -17.90 -7.88 -6.62
N PHE A 202 -16.97 -7.06 -6.12
CA PHE A 202 -15.58 -7.47 -5.93
C PHE A 202 -15.44 -8.63 -4.93
N PHE A 203 -16.05 -8.51 -3.76
CA PHE A 203 -15.98 -9.51 -2.69
C PHE A 203 -16.46 -10.87 -3.18
N PHE A 204 -17.66 -10.95 -3.76
CA PHE A 204 -18.20 -12.21 -4.25
C PHE A 204 -17.46 -12.73 -5.49
N SER A 205 -16.95 -11.87 -6.38
CA SER A 205 -16.18 -12.33 -7.55
C SER A 205 -14.95 -13.17 -7.17
N ARG A 206 -14.33 -12.91 -6.01
CA ARG A 206 -13.19 -13.69 -5.49
C ARG A 206 -13.56 -15.13 -5.15
N GLY A 207 -14.82 -15.41 -4.84
CA GLY A 207 -15.33 -16.76 -4.56
C GLY A 207 -15.87 -17.50 -5.79
N LEU A 208 -16.02 -16.83 -6.95
CA LEU A 208 -16.72 -17.41 -8.12
C LEU A 208 -15.88 -18.37 -8.97
N VAL A 209 -14.54 -18.33 -8.87
CA VAL A 209 -13.66 -19.24 -9.61
C VAL A 209 -13.49 -20.54 -8.82
N ASN A 210 -13.89 -21.67 -9.39
CA ASN A 210 -13.68 -22.98 -8.76
C ASN A 210 -12.23 -23.45 -8.86
N SER A 211 -11.84 -24.39 -8.00
CA SER A 211 -10.51 -25.03 -8.00
C SER A 211 -10.11 -25.64 -9.35
N ASP A 212 -11.10 -26.11 -10.12
CA ASP A 212 -10.90 -26.73 -11.43
C ASP A 212 -10.93 -25.71 -12.58
N GLY A 213 -10.97 -24.41 -12.26
CA GLY A 213 -11.05 -23.31 -13.23
C GLY A 213 -12.42 -23.17 -13.93
N GLN A 214 -13.41 -23.98 -13.56
CA GLN A 214 -14.77 -23.88 -14.09
C GLN A 214 -15.56 -22.74 -13.44
N VAL A 215 -16.38 -22.05 -14.22
CA VAL A 215 -17.32 -21.03 -13.73
C VAL A 215 -18.71 -21.66 -13.60
N THR A 216 -19.25 -21.66 -12.39
CA THR A 216 -20.64 -22.03 -12.10
C THR A 216 -21.41 -20.80 -11.61
N ASN A 217 -22.74 -20.85 -11.58
CA ASN A 217 -23.55 -19.73 -11.09
C ASN A 217 -23.21 -19.31 -9.65
N CYS A 218 -22.69 -20.24 -8.83
CA CYS A 218 -22.37 -20.01 -7.43
C CYS A 218 -20.88 -20.07 -7.11
N GLY A 219 -20.03 -20.41 -8.09
CA GLY A 219 -18.63 -20.75 -7.84
C GLY A 219 -18.47 -21.67 -6.64
N ARG A 220 -17.68 -21.22 -5.67
CA ARG A 220 -17.33 -21.93 -4.44
C ARG A 220 -18.27 -21.63 -3.26
N PHE A 221 -19.29 -20.79 -3.43
CA PHE A 221 -20.22 -20.46 -2.35
C PHE A 221 -21.23 -21.57 -2.08
N SER A 222 -21.66 -21.68 -0.83
CA SER A 222 -22.82 -22.49 -0.49
C SER A 222 -24.10 -21.94 -1.14
N PRO A 223 -25.11 -22.78 -1.42
CA PRO A 223 -26.33 -22.35 -2.11
C PRO A 223 -27.02 -21.16 -1.44
N ALA A 224 -27.04 -21.12 -0.10
CA ALA A 224 -27.67 -20.04 0.66
C ALA A 224 -26.95 -18.69 0.46
N TRP A 225 -25.62 -18.69 0.50
CA TRP A 225 -24.81 -17.48 0.27
C TRP A 225 -24.83 -17.03 -1.18
N CYS A 226 -24.83 -17.97 -2.11
CA CYS A 226 -25.02 -17.68 -3.53
C CYS A 226 -26.36 -16.99 -3.80
N ASP A 227 -27.45 -17.51 -3.23
CA ASP A 227 -28.78 -16.93 -3.35
C ASP A 227 -28.88 -15.54 -2.71
N ALA A 228 -28.34 -15.37 -1.49
CA ALA A 228 -28.28 -14.08 -0.81
C ALA A 228 -27.51 -13.02 -1.62
N TYR A 229 -26.39 -13.40 -2.23
CA TYR A 229 -25.63 -12.51 -3.10
C TYR A 229 -26.39 -12.12 -4.36
N ILE A 230 -26.92 -13.10 -5.10
CA ILE A 230 -27.64 -12.84 -6.35
C ILE A 230 -28.85 -11.94 -6.09
N GLN A 231 -29.62 -12.22 -5.04
CA GLN A 231 -30.78 -11.44 -4.67
C GLN A 231 -30.38 -10.01 -4.29
N SER A 232 -29.39 -9.83 -3.41
CA SER A 232 -28.93 -8.49 -3.01
C SER A 232 -28.36 -7.68 -4.17
N ALA A 233 -27.59 -8.30 -5.08
CA ALA A 233 -27.02 -7.64 -6.26
C ALA A 233 -28.09 -7.19 -7.27
N GLN A 234 -29.18 -7.95 -7.39
CA GLN A 234 -30.29 -7.64 -8.28
C GLN A 234 -31.19 -6.53 -7.74
N SER A 235 -31.58 -6.61 -6.47
CA SER A 235 -32.61 -5.73 -5.91
C SER A 235 -32.11 -4.65 -4.96
N ALA A 236 -30.85 -4.70 -4.51
CA ALA A 236 -30.33 -3.82 -3.46
C ALA A 236 -31.24 -3.82 -2.20
N THR A 237 -31.78 -4.98 -1.88
CA THR A 237 -32.59 -5.26 -0.68
C THR A 237 -32.21 -6.61 -0.11
N LEU A 238 -32.65 -6.90 1.12
CA LEU A 238 -32.50 -8.21 1.74
C LEU A 238 -33.87 -8.82 2.06
N THR A 239 -33.96 -10.15 1.92
CA THR A 239 -35.04 -10.91 2.54
C THR A 239 -34.73 -11.12 4.03
N TYR A 240 -35.76 -11.48 4.81
CA TYR A 240 -35.56 -11.82 6.23
C TYR A 240 -34.56 -12.96 6.42
N ASP A 241 -34.66 -14.02 5.61
CA ASP A 241 -33.78 -15.18 5.71
C ASP A 241 -32.33 -14.83 5.35
N HIS A 242 -32.11 -13.97 4.35
CA HIS A 242 -30.78 -13.50 3.97
C HIS A 242 -30.15 -12.59 5.04
N ALA A 243 -30.94 -11.70 5.66
CA ALA A 243 -30.47 -10.88 6.77
C ALA A 243 -30.07 -11.76 7.98
N GLN A 244 -30.88 -12.78 8.30
CA GLN A 244 -30.55 -13.74 9.35
C GLN A 244 -29.27 -14.56 9.05
N LEU A 245 -29.05 -14.94 7.78
CA LEU A 245 -27.83 -15.61 7.34
C LEU A 245 -26.58 -14.73 7.57
N MET A 246 -26.65 -13.46 7.19
CA MET A 246 -25.56 -12.49 7.40
C MET A 246 -25.32 -12.24 8.90
N ARG A 247 -26.38 -12.08 9.68
CA ARG A 247 -26.32 -11.88 11.13
C ARG A 247 -25.69 -13.07 11.85
N ALA A 248 -26.02 -14.30 11.45
CA ALA A 248 -25.43 -15.50 12.03
C ALA A 248 -23.92 -15.62 11.76
N SER A 249 -23.43 -14.94 10.72
CA SER A 249 -22.02 -14.95 10.30
C SER A 249 -21.27 -13.68 10.72
N SER A 250 -21.81 -12.96 11.71
CA SER A 250 -21.33 -11.64 12.15
C SER A 250 -20.89 -11.69 13.61
N PRO A 251 -19.69 -11.20 13.97
CA PRO A 251 -19.22 -11.18 15.36
C PRO A 251 -20.21 -10.57 16.36
N GLN A 252 -21.05 -9.61 15.97
CA GLN A 252 -22.08 -9.02 16.84
C GLN A 252 -23.02 -10.04 17.49
N SER A 253 -23.15 -11.25 16.94
CA SER A 253 -23.98 -12.31 17.52
C SER A 253 -23.33 -13.03 18.70
N ILE A 254 -22.04 -12.82 18.94
CA ILE A 254 -21.25 -13.60 19.92
C ILE A 254 -20.19 -12.77 20.69
N THR A 255 -20.02 -11.47 20.40
CA THR A 255 -19.06 -10.60 21.10
C THR A 255 -19.26 -10.57 22.62
N ASP A 256 -20.48 -10.83 23.09
CA ASP A 256 -20.81 -10.91 24.51
C ASP A 256 -20.19 -12.13 25.22
N GLN A 257 -19.83 -13.17 24.47
CA GLN A 257 -19.17 -14.37 24.99
C GLN A 257 -17.64 -14.29 24.92
N ILE A 258 -17.07 -13.30 24.24
CA ILE A 258 -15.61 -13.16 24.11
C ILE A 258 -15.05 -12.68 25.44
N THR A 259 -14.32 -13.56 26.12
CA THR A 259 -13.61 -13.26 27.37
C THR A 259 -12.09 -13.22 27.21
N ALA A 260 -11.57 -13.79 26.11
CA ALA A 260 -10.15 -13.78 25.77
C ALA A 260 -9.63 -12.35 25.50
N PRO A 261 -8.41 -12.00 25.95
CA PRO A 261 -7.71 -10.79 25.55
C PRO A 261 -7.77 -10.54 24.04
N ALA A 262 -8.32 -9.38 23.65
CA ALA A 262 -8.57 -9.03 22.26
C ALA A 262 -7.83 -7.77 21.78
N LEU A 263 -6.96 -7.93 20.79
CA LEU A 263 -6.43 -6.82 19.99
C LEU A 263 -7.34 -6.57 18.79
N ILE A 264 -8.06 -5.45 18.79
CA ILE A 264 -9.00 -5.08 17.72
C ILE A 264 -8.38 -3.97 16.88
N THR A 265 -8.01 -4.29 15.65
CA THR A 265 -7.35 -3.34 14.74
C THR A 265 -8.24 -3.00 13.56
N GLY A 266 -8.06 -1.80 13.01
CA GLY A 266 -8.89 -1.26 11.94
C GLY A 266 -8.14 -0.29 11.04
N GLY A 267 -8.52 -0.33 9.76
CA GLY A 267 -7.95 0.50 8.72
C GLY A 267 -8.66 1.84 8.57
N GLN A 268 -7.89 2.92 8.54
CA GLN A 268 -8.42 4.26 8.26
C GLN A 268 -8.84 4.42 6.79
N ALA A 269 -8.22 3.68 5.86
CA ALA A 269 -8.55 3.68 4.44
C ALA A 269 -9.40 2.44 4.08
N ASP A 270 -10.51 2.25 4.79
CA ASP A 270 -11.38 1.09 4.64
C ASP A 270 -12.86 1.49 4.52
N SER A 271 -13.36 1.50 3.29
CA SER A 271 -14.77 1.74 2.97
C SER A 271 -15.60 0.45 2.93
N LEU A 272 -14.97 -0.73 2.93
CA LEU A 272 -15.66 -2.01 3.03
C LEU A 272 -16.10 -2.25 4.48
N PHE A 273 -15.14 -2.23 5.40
CA PHE A 273 -15.31 -2.40 6.84
C PHE A 273 -14.79 -1.15 7.57
N PRO A 274 -15.58 -0.05 7.58
CA PRO A 274 -15.15 1.19 8.20
C PRO A 274 -14.88 1.02 9.69
N LEU A 275 -14.09 1.92 10.27
CA LEU A 275 -13.72 1.90 11.70
C LEU A 275 -14.91 1.84 12.67
N ALA A 276 -16.13 2.17 12.21
CA ALA A 276 -17.36 1.92 12.96
C ALA A 276 -17.55 0.43 13.32
N GLN A 277 -17.17 -0.49 12.43
CA GLN A 277 -17.19 -1.95 12.65
C GLN A 277 -16.14 -2.36 13.71
N THR A 278 -14.89 -1.87 13.57
CA THR A 278 -13.82 -2.03 14.59
C THR A 278 -14.29 -1.53 15.96
N ASN A 279 -14.91 -0.35 16.01
CA ASN A 279 -15.44 0.20 17.25
C ASN A 279 -16.56 -0.65 17.85
N ALA A 280 -17.50 -1.12 17.02
CA ALA A 280 -18.62 -1.93 17.49
C ALA A 280 -18.13 -3.23 18.13
N ASN A 281 -17.16 -3.92 17.50
CA ASN A 281 -16.51 -5.10 18.09
C ASN A 281 -15.91 -4.78 19.47
N ALA A 282 -15.05 -3.75 19.55
CA ALA A 282 -14.38 -3.40 20.81
C ALA A 282 -15.37 -2.98 21.92
N GLN A 283 -16.36 -2.15 21.60
CA GLN A 283 -17.33 -1.66 22.59
C GLN A 283 -18.29 -2.75 23.05
N GLN A 284 -18.73 -3.65 22.17
CA GLN A 284 -19.61 -4.76 22.55
C GLN A 284 -18.89 -5.74 23.50
N ILE A 285 -17.62 -6.08 23.21
CA ILE A 285 -16.80 -6.92 24.10
C ILE A 285 -16.62 -6.22 25.46
N LEU A 286 -16.20 -4.95 25.47
CA LEU A 286 -15.99 -4.19 26.71
C LEU A 286 -17.27 -3.99 27.53
N ALA A 287 -18.42 -3.83 26.86
CA ALA A 287 -19.71 -3.66 27.52
C ALA A 287 -20.20 -4.96 28.19
N ALA A 288 -19.99 -6.11 27.54
CA ALA A 288 -20.36 -7.42 28.08
C ALA A 288 -19.36 -7.93 29.12
N ASN A 289 -18.06 -7.75 28.86
CA ASN A 289 -16.95 -8.25 29.65
C ASN A 289 -15.95 -7.13 30.02
N PRO A 290 -16.25 -6.25 30.99
CA PRO A 290 -15.40 -5.11 31.32
C PRO A 290 -14.01 -5.44 31.87
N GLN A 291 -13.77 -6.71 32.23
CA GLN A 291 -12.48 -7.20 32.72
C GLN A 291 -11.62 -7.80 31.60
N THR A 292 -12.18 -8.05 30.42
CA THR A 292 -11.44 -8.57 29.27
C THR A 292 -10.46 -7.49 28.79
N PRO A 293 -9.15 -7.78 28.72
CA PRO A 293 -8.19 -6.84 28.17
C PRO A 293 -8.49 -6.61 26.69
N VAL A 294 -8.76 -5.35 26.32
CA VAL A 294 -8.98 -4.94 24.93
C VAL A 294 -8.06 -3.77 24.59
N ALA A 295 -7.29 -3.92 23.52
CA ALA A 295 -6.53 -2.84 22.91
C ALA A 295 -7.06 -2.56 21.51
N VAL A 296 -7.16 -1.29 21.13
CA VAL A 296 -7.65 -0.88 19.81
C VAL A 296 -6.58 -0.12 19.05
N MET A 297 -6.33 -0.51 17.79
CA MET A 297 -5.36 0.15 16.92
C MET A 297 -6.00 0.61 15.61
N TRP A 298 -5.91 1.92 15.31
CA TRP A 298 -6.34 2.50 14.04
C TRP A 298 -5.12 2.82 13.17
N HIS A 299 -4.86 2.02 12.14
CA HIS A 299 -3.69 2.17 11.28
C HIS A 299 -4.03 2.78 9.91
N GLY A 300 -3.03 3.33 9.24
CA GLY A 300 -3.20 4.06 7.98
C GLY A 300 -3.60 3.22 6.74
N MET A 301 -3.60 1.88 6.84
CA MET A 301 -4.01 0.95 5.78
C MET A 301 -5.53 0.74 5.73
N GLY A 302 -6.00 -0.10 4.82
CA GLY A 302 -7.36 -0.63 4.72
C GLY A 302 -7.61 -1.28 3.35
N HIS A 303 -8.83 -1.73 3.08
CA HIS A 303 -9.17 -2.38 1.79
C HIS A 303 -9.05 -1.44 0.57
N ASP A 304 -9.08 -0.12 0.77
CA ASP A 304 -8.84 0.89 -0.27
C ASP A 304 -7.35 1.24 -0.43
N GLY A 305 -6.46 0.57 0.30
CA GLY A 305 -5.01 0.84 0.33
C GLY A 305 -4.61 1.69 1.52
N GLY A 306 -4.08 2.90 1.28
CA GLY A 306 -3.63 3.81 2.33
C GLY A 306 -2.12 3.75 2.63
N THR A 307 -1.72 4.25 3.79
CA THR A 307 -0.32 4.29 4.22
C THR A 307 0.09 2.90 4.70
N ASN A 308 1.10 2.29 4.07
CA ASN A 308 1.60 0.98 4.50
C ASN A 308 2.19 1.06 5.91
N GLU A 309 1.55 0.37 6.85
CA GLU A 309 1.94 0.24 8.26
C GLU A 309 2.01 -1.24 8.69
N ARG A 310 2.27 -2.14 7.74
CA ARG A 310 2.21 -3.59 7.97
C ARG A 310 3.17 -4.06 9.07
N GLU A 311 4.42 -3.59 9.02
CA GLU A 311 5.44 -3.91 10.03
C GLU A 311 4.99 -3.50 11.45
N ARG A 312 4.33 -2.34 11.58
CA ARG A 312 3.81 -1.85 12.87
C ARG A 312 2.67 -2.74 13.38
N LEU A 313 1.76 -3.12 12.51
CA LEU A 313 0.66 -4.04 12.84
C LEU A 313 1.20 -5.41 13.27
N ASP A 314 2.13 -5.99 12.51
CA ASP A 314 2.71 -7.31 12.82
C ASP A 314 3.49 -7.29 14.13
N LEU A 315 4.20 -6.20 14.42
CA LEU A 315 4.84 -6.00 15.71
C LEU A 315 3.82 -5.96 16.85
N ALA A 316 2.72 -5.22 16.69
CA ALA A 316 1.66 -5.13 17.71
C ALA A 316 1.01 -6.50 17.96
N ILE A 317 0.69 -7.25 16.90
CA ILE A 317 0.14 -8.62 17.00
C ILE A 317 1.13 -9.54 17.74
N THR A 318 2.41 -9.48 17.38
CA THR A 318 3.46 -10.31 18.01
C THR A 318 3.59 -9.98 19.50
N GLN A 319 3.61 -8.69 19.86
CA GLN A 319 3.68 -8.25 21.27
C GLN A 319 2.45 -8.67 22.06
N TRP A 320 1.25 -8.57 21.46
CA TRP A 320 0.00 -8.99 22.08
C TRP A 320 0.03 -10.48 22.44
N PHE A 321 0.31 -11.34 21.46
CA PHE A 321 0.40 -12.77 21.72
C PHE A 321 1.55 -13.13 22.67
N THR A 322 2.67 -12.41 22.59
CA THR A 322 3.80 -12.64 23.49
C THR A 322 3.43 -12.41 24.95
N GLN A 323 2.62 -11.38 25.23
CA GLN A 323 2.13 -11.12 26.57
C GLN A 323 1.20 -12.23 27.06
N TYR A 324 0.14 -12.53 26.29
CA TYR A 324 -0.97 -13.33 26.79
C TYR A 324 -0.72 -14.83 26.67
N LEU A 325 -0.11 -15.30 25.59
CA LEU A 325 0.13 -16.74 25.40
C LEU A 325 1.34 -17.24 26.20
N PHE A 326 2.40 -16.44 26.37
CA PHE A 326 3.49 -16.77 27.31
C PHE A 326 3.22 -16.34 28.76
N LYS A 327 2.02 -15.82 29.06
CA LYS A 327 1.57 -15.45 30.41
C LYS A 327 2.56 -14.54 31.15
N GLN A 328 3.08 -13.52 30.47
CA GLN A 328 4.03 -12.58 31.06
C GLN A 328 3.32 -11.71 32.11
N GLU A 329 3.94 -11.49 33.28
CA GLU A 329 3.36 -10.73 34.40
C GLU A 329 3.48 -9.19 34.25
N ASN A 330 3.84 -8.68 33.07
CA ASN A 330 4.06 -7.24 32.84
C ASN A 330 2.73 -6.46 32.65
N GLU A 331 2.76 -5.13 32.76
CA GLU A 331 1.64 -4.28 32.31
C GLU A 331 1.35 -4.49 30.80
N SER A 332 0.11 -4.19 30.36
CA SER A 332 -0.33 -4.38 28.96
C SER A 332 0.75 -3.92 27.97
N PRO A 333 1.19 -4.78 27.03
CA PRO A 333 2.31 -4.47 26.13
C PRO A 333 1.98 -3.34 25.17
N LEU A 334 0.68 -3.11 24.94
CA LEU A 334 0.13 -2.09 24.07
C LEU A 334 -0.74 -1.11 24.86
N PRO A 335 -0.79 0.17 24.45
CA PRO A 335 -1.77 1.13 24.96
C PRO A 335 -3.19 0.67 24.63
N ALA A 336 -4.18 1.11 25.41
CA ALA A 336 -5.58 0.78 25.16
C ALA A 336 -6.08 1.34 23.81
N PHE A 337 -5.50 2.46 23.35
CA PHE A 337 -5.74 3.01 22.02
C PHE A 337 -4.46 3.53 21.37
N ASP A 338 -4.19 3.04 20.15
CA ASP A 338 -3.12 3.47 19.26
C ASP A 338 -3.75 3.98 17.95
N VAL A 339 -3.35 5.16 17.49
CA VAL A 339 -3.84 5.75 16.24
C VAL A 339 -2.71 6.35 15.42
N SER A 340 -2.71 6.05 14.13
CA SER A 340 -1.86 6.71 13.14
C SER A 340 -2.44 8.07 12.77
N ILE A 341 -1.70 9.16 12.96
CA ILE A 341 -2.10 10.49 12.51
C ILE A 341 -1.43 10.74 11.16
N PRO A 342 -2.18 10.88 10.06
CA PRO A 342 -1.60 11.24 8.76
C PRO A 342 -0.80 12.54 8.89
N GLY A 343 0.46 12.53 8.45
CA GLY A 343 1.40 13.62 8.73
C GLY A 343 0.93 15.00 8.25
N GLY A 344 0.68 15.90 9.21
CA GLY A 344 0.70 17.34 9.03
C GLY A 344 2.13 17.88 9.22
N SER A 345 2.54 18.85 8.41
CA SER A 345 3.93 19.30 8.29
C SER A 345 4.57 19.76 9.61
N VAL A 346 5.65 19.08 10.03
CA VAL A 346 6.82 19.76 10.61
C VAL A 346 7.95 19.67 9.59
N SER A 347 8.30 20.84 9.07
CA SER A 347 9.37 21.07 8.11
C SER A 347 10.70 20.47 8.56
N THR A 348 11.16 19.41 7.89
CA THR A 348 12.48 19.37 7.23
C THR A 348 12.40 18.48 5.98
N GLN A 349 12.89 19.01 4.88
CA GLN A 349 13.36 18.37 3.64
C GLN A 349 13.06 16.86 3.42
N ASN A 350 12.38 16.57 2.30
CA ASN A 350 12.41 15.27 1.59
C ASN A 350 11.84 14.01 2.28
N ALA A 351 11.18 14.09 3.42
CA ALA A 351 10.40 12.96 3.91
C ALA A 351 9.03 12.93 3.20
N ARG A 352 8.63 11.74 2.69
CA ARG A 352 7.20 11.43 2.47
C ARG A 352 6.45 11.86 3.75
N PRO A 353 5.19 12.35 3.69
CA PRO A 353 4.42 12.61 4.90
C PRO A 353 4.42 11.31 5.72
N GLN A 354 5.20 11.26 6.79
CA GLN A 354 5.24 10.10 7.67
C GLN A 354 4.05 10.24 8.60
N SER A 355 3.24 9.19 8.69
CA SER A 355 2.28 9.08 9.76
C SER A 355 3.01 9.17 11.09
N VAL A 356 2.38 9.85 12.04
CA VAL A 356 2.88 9.97 13.40
C VAL A 356 1.98 9.13 14.28
N ASN A 357 2.56 8.23 15.07
CA ASN A 357 1.80 7.40 15.98
C ASN A 357 1.44 8.20 17.23
N ALA A 358 0.19 8.09 17.66
CA ALA A 358 -0.28 8.69 18.90
C ALA A 358 -1.07 7.68 19.71
N THR A 359 -0.91 7.71 21.03
CA THR A 359 -1.46 6.68 21.92
C THR A 359 -2.15 7.29 23.14
N THR A 360 -3.08 6.55 23.75
CA THR A 360 -3.68 6.87 25.06
C THR A 360 -4.05 5.58 25.81
N ASN A 361 -4.20 5.69 27.13
CA ASN A 361 -4.43 4.56 28.04
C ASN A 361 -5.91 4.20 28.21
N PHE A 362 -6.81 4.81 27.44
CA PHE A 362 -8.22 4.44 27.39
C PHE A 362 -8.70 4.43 25.93
N TYR A 363 -9.70 3.61 25.60
CA TYR A 363 -10.31 3.63 24.28
C TYR A 363 -11.41 4.71 24.20
N PRO A 364 -11.25 5.76 23.36
CA PRO A 364 -12.20 6.89 23.32
C PRO A 364 -13.49 6.61 22.55
N GLY A 365 -13.56 5.50 21.81
CA GLY A 365 -14.68 5.22 20.90
C GLY A 365 -14.77 6.18 19.71
N LEU A 366 -15.86 6.09 18.92
CA LEU A 366 -16.04 6.89 17.71
C LEU A 366 -16.21 8.40 17.98
N PHE A 367 -16.76 8.78 19.13
CA PHE A 367 -17.14 10.17 19.39
C PHE A 367 -16.09 10.95 20.20
N GLY A 368 -14.92 10.35 20.40
CA GLY A 368 -13.82 10.95 21.15
C GLY A 368 -14.11 11.03 22.66
N SER A 369 -13.13 11.52 23.41
CA SER A 369 -13.31 11.85 24.83
C SER A 369 -13.95 13.23 25.04
N SER A 370 -13.98 14.06 24.00
CA SER A 370 -14.61 15.37 24.00
C SER A 370 -15.11 15.71 22.60
N GLN A 371 -16.08 16.63 22.52
CA GLN A 371 -16.58 17.13 21.25
C GLN A 371 -16.41 18.63 21.16
N GLN A 372 -15.99 19.11 19.98
CA GLN A 372 -15.93 20.52 19.65
C GLN A 372 -16.95 20.85 18.57
N LYS A 373 -17.82 21.81 18.88
CA LYS A 373 -18.85 22.29 17.97
C LYS A 373 -18.28 23.36 17.05
N ILE A 374 -18.32 23.12 15.74
CA ILE A 374 -17.92 24.09 14.71
C ILE A 374 -19.17 24.56 13.95
N VAL A 375 -19.39 25.87 13.89
CA VAL A 375 -20.53 26.46 13.19
C VAL A 375 -20.37 26.29 11.68
N MET A 376 -21.44 25.83 11.03
CA MET A 376 -21.51 25.63 9.58
C MET A 376 -22.44 26.66 8.96
N ALA A 377 -21.99 27.31 7.88
CA ALA A 377 -22.77 28.28 7.13
C ALA A 377 -23.11 27.73 5.73
N GLY A 378 -24.30 28.07 5.25
CA GLY A 378 -24.77 27.74 3.91
C GLY A 378 -26.29 27.88 3.83
N PRO A 379 -26.85 28.43 2.74
CA PRO A 379 -28.29 28.45 2.56
C PRO A 379 -28.82 27.04 2.34
N GLU A 380 -30.16 26.90 2.43
CA GLU A 380 -30.85 25.76 1.87
C GLU A 380 -30.52 25.62 0.37
N GLN A 381 -30.26 24.39 -0.05
CA GLN A 381 -29.80 24.07 -1.40
C GLN A 381 -30.64 22.95 -1.99
N THR A 382 -30.98 23.10 -3.27
CA THR A 382 -31.61 22.05 -4.05
C THR A 382 -30.57 21.35 -4.89
N ILE A 383 -30.54 20.02 -4.80
CA ILE A 383 -29.65 19.15 -5.58
C ILE A 383 -30.47 18.13 -6.36
N ILE A 384 -29.87 17.61 -7.42
CA ILE A 384 -30.49 16.60 -8.28
C ILE A 384 -29.72 15.29 -8.19
N ALA A 385 -30.44 14.18 -8.02
CA ALA A 385 -29.96 12.86 -8.41
C ALA A 385 -30.33 12.66 -9.88
N PRO A 386 -29.36 12.67 -10.82
CA PRO A 386 -29.65 12.40 -12.22
C PRO A 386 -30.14 10.95 -12.39
N ALA A 387 -30.99 10.71 -13.40
CA ALA A 387 -31.42 9.36 -13.74
C ALA A 387 -30.21 8.48 -14.08
N GLY A 388 -30.07 7.34 -13.39
CA GLY A 388 -28.92 6.45 -13.53
C GLY A 388 -27.63 6.97 -12.88
N GLY A 389 -27.69 8.09 -12.15
CA GLY A 389 -26.61 8.53 -11.27
C GLY A 389 -25.37 9.11 -11.95
N THR A 390 -25.40 9.41 -13.25
CA THR A 390 -24.21 9.92 -13.97
C THR A 390 -24.28 11.44 -14.23
N PRO A 391 -23.16 12.19 -14.08
CA PRO A 391 -21.87 11.74 -13.53
C PRO A 391 -21.92 11.47 -12.02
N ALA A 392 -21.19 10.46 -11.56
CA ALA A 392 -21.05 10.09 -10.15
C ALA A 392 -19.63 10.36 -9.64
N THR A 393 -19.51 10.66 -8.34
CA THR A 393 -18.19 10.66 -7.67
C THR A 393 -17.68 9.23 -7.51
N ILE A 394 -16.37 9.05 -7.46
CA ILE A 394 -15.75 7.76 -7.16
C ILE A 394 -14.93 7.95 -5.89
N THR A 395 -15.41 7.41 -4.78
CA THR A 395 -14.78 7.61 -3.46
C THR A 395 -13.93 6.42 -3.04
N SER A 396 -14.33 5.22 -3.45
CA SER A 396 -13.55 3.99 -3.26
C SER A 396 -13.48 3.17 -4.54
N VAL A 397 -12.37 2.45 -4.71
CA VAL A 397 -12.26 1.43 -5.76
C VAL A 397 -11.60 0.19 -5.17
N PRO A 398 -12.31 -0.94 -5.10
CA PRO A 398 -11.77 -2.17 -4.53
C PRO A 398 -10.44 -2.61 -5.17
N GLY A 399 -9.45 -2.91 -4.34
CA GLY A 399 -8.21 -3.59 -4.76
C GLY A 399 -7.25 -2.78 -5.64
N LEU A 400 -7.45 -1.47 -5.81
CA LEU A 400 -6.51 -0.62 -6.54
C LEU A 400 -5.40 -0.11 -5.62
N GLY A 401 -4.21 -0.67 -5.75
CA GLY A 401 -2.99 -0.13 -5.13
C GLY A 401 -2.67 1.31 -5.56
N GLY A 402 -1.78 1.95 -4.81
CA GLY A 402 -1.57 3.42 -4.77
C GLY A 402 -1.27 4.17 -6.09
N ALA A 403 -1.01 3.50 -7.23
CA ALA A 403 -0.75 4.16 -8.51
C ALA A 403 -2.03 4.68 -9.21
N LEU A 404 -3.15 3.95 -9.12
CA LEU A 404 -4.46 4.38 -9.65
C LEU A 404 -5.30 5.13 -8.62
N ALA A 405 -4.99 4.97 -7.32
CA ALA A 405 -5.55 5.79 -6.25
C ALA A 405 -5.32 7.30 -6.46
N GLY A 406 -4.29 7.71 -7.22
CA GLY A 406 -4.08 9.12 -7.59
C GLY A 406 -5.11 9.66 -8.61
N LEU A 407 -5.58 8.83 -9.55
CA LEU A 407 -6.65 9.19 -10.47
C LEU A 407 -8.01 9.16 -9.78
N ALA A 408 -8.30 8.09 -9.02
CA ALA A 408 -9.51 8.00 -8.20
C ALA A 408 -9.57 9.11 -7.13
N GLY A 409 -8.46 9.43 -6.47
CA GLY A 409 -8.35 10.51 -5.49
C GLY A 409 -8.56 11.91 -6.08
N SER A 410 -8.28 12.11 -7.37
CA SER A 410 -8.65 13.34 -8.09
C SER A 410 -10.17 13.46 -8.27
N PHE A 411 -10.87 12.34 -8.50
CA PHE A 411 -12.34 12.30 -8.57
C PHE A 411 -13.04 12.25 -7.20
N ALA A 412 -12.41 11.67 -6.18
CA ALA A 412 -12.97 11.58 -4.82
C ALA A 412 -13.17 12.95 -4.15
N THR A 413 -12.36 13.94 -4.53
CA THR A 413 -12.51 15.33 -4.08
C THR A 413 -13.43 16.17 -4.98
N THR A 414 -13.84 15.63 -6.13
CA THR A 414 -14.65 16.33 -7.12
C THR A 414 -16.13 16.16 -6.79
N SER A 415 -16.70 17.11 -6.04
CA SER A 415 -18.15 17.19 -5.85
C SER A 415 -18.81 17.95 -7.01
N PHE A 416 -19.82 17.38 -7.65
CA PHE A 416 -20.46 17.99 -8.82
C PHE A 416 -21.47 19.08 -8.43
N PRO A 417 -21.29 20.35 -8.88
CA PRO A 417 -22.27 21.40 -8.62
C PRO A 417 -23.67 21.01 -9.13
N GLY A 418 -24.70 21.28 -8.32
CA GLY A 418 -26.08 20.88 -8.61
C GLY A 418 -26.42 19.44 -8.24
N GLN A 419 -25.43 18.59 -7.93
CA GLN A 419 -25.62 17.24 -7.37
C GLN A 419 -25.11 17.13 -5.93
N SER A 420 -24.47 18.18 -5.42
CA SER A 420 -23.95 18.24 -4.06
C SER A 420 -24.35 19.54 -3.37
N ALA A 421 -24.78 19.42 -2.11
CA ALA A 421 -25.05 20.54 -1.22
C ALA A 421 -23.83 20.78 -0.32
N PHE A 422 -23.48 22.05 -0.13
CA PHE A 422 -22.26 22.44 0.57
C PHE A 422 -22.56 23.32 1.77
N PHE A 423 -22.05 22.94 2.94
CA PHE A 423 -22.08 23.76 4.14
C PHE A 423 -20.65 23.92 4.63
N GLN A 424 -20.19 25.13 4.91
CA GLN A 424 -18.79 25.40 5.21
C GLN A 424 -18.63 26.26 6.46
N SER A 425 -17.63 25.96 7.28
CA SER A 425 -17.25 26.75 8.44
C SER A 425 -16.47 28.00 8.04
N ALA A 426 -16.37 28.95 8.97
CA ALA A 426 -15.29 29.95 8.91
C ALA A 426 -13.91 29.24 9.01
N PRO A 427 -12.82 29.88 8.57
CA PRO A 427 -11.46 29.42 8.86
C PRO A 427 -11.28 29.17 10.37
N LEU A 428 -10.69 28.03 10.73
CA LEU A 428 -10.45 27.67 12.12
C LEU A 428 -9.38 28.59 12.73
N GLU A 429 -9.62 29.06 13.95
CA GLU A 429 -8.66 29.91 14.67
C GLU A 429 -7.48 29.11 15.23
N GLN A 430 -7.70 27.83 15.53
CA GLN A 430 -6.72 26.93 16.14
C GLN A 430 -6.67 25.62 15.35
N ALA A 431 -5.47 25.03 15.27
CA ALA A 431 -5.30 23.71 14.70
C ALA A 431 -5.89 22.65 15.65
N LEU A 432 -6.47 21.60 15.07
CA LEU A 432 -7.02 20.47 15.80
C LEU A 432 -6.81 19.19 15.00
N THR A 433 -6.93 18.03 15.65
CA THR A 433 -6.96 16.74 14.97
C THR A 433 -8.30 16.10 15.22
N VAL A 434 -9.09 15.91 14.16
CA VAL A 434 -10.32 15.13 14.23
C VAL A 434 -9.93 13.67 14.34
N VAL A 435 -10.41 12.99 15.38
CA VAL A 435 -10.16 11.56 15.60
C VAL A 435 -11.49 10.92 15.95
N GLY A 436 -12.20 10.40 14.95
CA GLY A 436 -13.49 9.76 15.14
C GLY A 436 -14.55 10.11 14.09
N SER A 437 -15.80 9.77 14.41
CA SER A 437 -17.02 10.10 13.65
C SER A 437 -17.59 11.46 14.06
N SER A 438 -17.71 12.37 13.10
CA SER A 438 -18.33 13.69 13.33
C SER A 438 -19.84 13.62 13.15
N GLN A 439 -20.59 14.41 13.91
CA GLN A 439 -22.06 14.41 13.83
C GLN A 439 -22.60 15.71 13.25
N ILE A 440 -23.61 15.58 12.38
CA ILE A 440 -24.36 16.71 11.81
C ILE A 440 -25.86 16.45 11.89
N SER A 441 -26.65 17.53 11.89
CA SER A 441 -28.10 17.43 11.73
C SER A 441 -28.54 18.18 10.48
N ILE A 442 -29.19 17.46 9.56
CA ILE A 442 -29.72 18.02 8.31
C ILE A 442 -31.23 17.97 8.31
N ALA A 443 -31.86 18.88 7.56
CA ALA A 443 -33.25 18.77 7.14
C ALA A 443 -33.26 18.42 5.65
N ILE A 444 -34.03 17.40 5.27
CA ILE A 444 -34.13 16.96 3.89
C ILE A 444 -35.58 16.72 3.48
N SER A 445 -35.94 17.16 2.27
CA SER A 445 -37.19 16.82 1.59
C SER A 445 -36.93 16.53 0.12
N SER A 446 -37.96 16.05 -0.56
CA SER A 446 -37.99 15.82 -2.01
C SER A 446 -39.16 16.58 -2.63
N ASP A 447 -39.14 16.79 -3.95
CA ASP A 447 -40.24 17.46 -4.67
C ASP A 447 -41.52 16.59 -4.79
N ARG A 448 -41.38 15.29 -4.54
CA ARG A 448 -42.44 14.27 -4.56
C ARG A 448 -42.09 13.14 -3.61
N GLN A 449 -43.05 12.29 -3.25
CA GLN A 449 -42.73 11.10 -2.47
C GLN A 449 -41.80 10.14 -3.22
N VAL A 450 -40.71 9.70 -2.58
CA VAL A 450 -39.76 8.69 -3.07
C VAL A 450 -39.51 7.62 -2.01
N LEU A 451 -39.25 6.38 -2.44
CA LEU A 451 -39.27 5.20 -1.56
C LEU A 451 -37.89 4.64 -1.16
N ASP A 452 -36.82 5.24 -1.65
CA ASP A 452 -35.46 4.70 -1.54
C ASP A 452 -34.44 5.80 -1.86
N ALA A 453 -34.54 6.96 -1.19
CA ALA A 453 -33.59 8.05 -1.40
C ALA A 453 -32.20 7.64 -0.89
N VAL A 454 -31.19 7.73 -1.75
CA VAL A 454 -29.79 7.40 -1.44
C VAL A 454 -28.93 8.64 -1.60
N LEU A 455 -28.17 8.98 -0.56
CA LEU A 455 -27.29 10.16 -0.48
C LEU A 455 -25.97 9.80 0.20
N PHE A 456 -24.97 10.67 0.07
CA PHE A 456 -23.63 10.45 0.62
C PHE A 456 -23.14 11.71 1.32
N ALA A 457 -22.88 11.60 2.62
CA ALA A 457 -22.34 12.70 3.41
C ALA A 457 -20.81 12.57 3.58
N SER A 458 -20.09 13.68 3.59
CA SER A 458 -18.65 13.68 3.87
C SER A 458 -18.20 14.96 4.57
N LEU A 459 -17.07 14.87 5.27
CA LEU A 459 -16.37 16.01 5.86
C LEU A 459 -15.07 16.25 5.09
N GLN A 460 -15.00 17.37 4.38
CA GLN A 460 -13.83 17.79 3.63
C GLN A 460 -13.07 18.89 4.39
N VAL A 461 -11.74 18.87 4.26
CA VAL A 461 -10.87 19.98 4.71
C VAL A 461 -10.60 20.88 3.52
N VAL A 462 -10.89 22.17 3.67
CA VAL A 462 -10.64 23.21 2.67
C VAL A 462 -9.50 24.08 3.17
N SER A 463 -8.32 23.89 2.59
CA SER A 463 -7.15 24.64 3.02
C SER A 463 -7.25 26.13 2.68
N ALA A 464 -6.46 26.97 3.35
CA ALA A 464 -6.45 28.43 3.12
C ALA A 464 -6.19 28.85 1.65
N ASN A 465 -5.58 27.99 0.82
CA ASN A 465 -5.36 28.24 -0.60
C ASN A 465 -6.51 27.77 -1.51
N GLY A 466 -7.61 27.28 -0.93
CA GLY A 466 -8.80 26.79 -1.63
C GLY A 466 -8.72 25.33 -2.06
N ARG A 467 -7.61 24.61 -1.81
CA ARG A 467 -7.52 23.18 -2.11
C ARG A 467 -8.37 22.38 -1.13
N THR A 468 -9.24 21.54 -1.67
CA THR A 468 -10.09 20.61 -0.94
C THR A 468 -9.43 19.25 -0.85
N THR A 469 -9.51 18.63 0.32
CA THR A 469 -9.11 17.24 0.56
C THR A 469 -10.23 16.50 1.24
N LEU A 470 -10.55 15.30 0.76
CA LEU A 470 -11.44 14.36 1.42
C LEU A 470 -10.56 13.37 2.21
N PRO A 471 -10.52 13.47 3.56
CA PRO A 471 -9.71 12.58 4.37
C PRO A 471 -10.06 11.11 4.10
N GLN A 472 -9.04 10.29 3.81
CA GLN A 472 -9.15 8.85 3.53
C GLN A 472 -10.14 8.47 2.40
N ALA A 473 -10.61 9.44 1.61
CA ALA A 473 -11.61 9.25 0.55
C ALA A 473 -12.92 8.57 1.01
N LEU A 474 -13.30 8.68 2.29
CA LEU A 474 -14.50 8.02 2.83
C LEU A 474 -15.77 8.87 2.73
N VAL A 475 -16.92 8.20 2.57
CA VAL A 475 -18.27 8.79 2.60
C VAL A 475 -19.21 8.01 3.51
N ALA A 476 -20.20 8.72 4.05
CA ALA A 476 -21.26 8.22 4.91
C ALA A 476 -22.52 8.00 4.06
N PRO A 477 -22.82 6.75 3.66
CA PRO A 477 -24.01 6.43 2.88
C PRO A 477 -25.28 6.57 3.72
N ILE A 478 -26.31 7.15 3.13
CA ILE A 478 -27.59 7.44 3.76
C ILE A 478 -28.67 6.84 2.86
N ARG A 479 -29.52 6.00 3.42
CA ARG A 479 -30.75 5.52 2.77
C ARG A 479 -31.96 5.93 3.58
N ILE A 480 -32.95 6.49 2.90
CA ILE A 480 -34.24 6.91 3.47
C ILE A 480 -35.35 6.25 2.65
N ASP A 481 -36.10 5.35 3.26
CA ASP A 481 -37.14 4.57 2.56
C ASP A 481 -38.43 5.36 2.30
N GLN A 482 -38.68 6.47 3.00
CA GLN A 482 -39.88 7.29 2.75
C GLN A 482 -39.59 8.78 2.87
N LEU A 483 -39.00 9.36 1.84
CA LEU A 483 -38.81 10.80 1.76
C LEU A 483 -40.00 11.45 1.06
N THR A 484 -40.48 12.56 1.62
CA THR A 484 -41.67 13.28 1.12
C THR A 484 -41.37 14.76 0.88
N THR A 485 -42.40 15.53 0.53
CA THR A 485 -42.32 16.99 0.38
C THR A 485 -42.16 17.74 1.69
N THR A 486 -42.42 17.09 2.83
CA THR A 486 -42.22 17.68 4.15
C THR A 486 -40.79 17.43 4.60
N PRO A 487 -40.03 18.47 4.99
CA PRO A 487 -38.68 18.29 5.54
C PRO A 487 -38.64 17.34 6.74
N GLN A 488 -37.73 16.37 6.68
CA GLN A 488 -37.41 15.45 7.76
C GLN A 488 -36.04 15.81 8.34
N ASN A 489 -35.96 15.89 9.67
CA ASN A 489 -34.70 16.16 10.35
C ASN A 489 -33.99 14.83 10.64
N LEU A 490 -32.75 14.71 10.19
CA LEU A 490 -31.91 13.53 10.38
C LEU A 490 -30.63 13.93 11.09
N THR A 491 -30.21 13.13 12.06
CA THR A 491 -28.85 13.17 12.62
C THR A 491 -28.03 12.14 11.90
N LEU A 492 -26.86 12.56 11.42
CA LEU A 492 -25.97 11.73 10.62
C LEU A 492 -24.61 11.61 11.31
N ASP A 493 -24.12 10.38 11.37
CA ASP A 493 -22.74 10.07 11.70
C ASP A 493 -21.91 10.10 10.41
N LEU A 494 -20.98 11.04 10.33
CA LEU A 494 -20.05 11.15 9.19
C LEU A 494 -18.98 10.06 9.26
N PRO A 495 -18.21 9.84 8.18
CA PRO A 495 -17.17 8.82 8.20
C PRO A 495 -16.20 9.02 9.36
N THR A 496 -15.81 7.91 9.98
CA THR A 496 -14.79 7.94 11.04
C THR A 496 -13.45 8.21 10.40
N ILE A 497 -12.86 9.37 10.70
CA ILE A 497 -11.61 9.83 10.08
C ILE A 497 -10.58 10.20 11.13
N VAL A 498 -9.31 10.18 10.72
CA VAL A 498 -8.20 10.79 11.44
C VAL A 498 -7.62 11.88 10.56
N ALA A 499 -7.86 13.14 10.91
CA ALA A 499 -7.53 14.26 10.04
C ALA A 499 -6.97 15.44 10.86
N PRO A 500 -5.68 15.79 10.70
CA PRO A 500 -5.17 17.07 11.20
C PRO A 500 -5.74 18.21 10.36
N VAL A 501 -6.24 19.24 11.02
CA VAL A 501 -6.80 20.45 10.41
C VAL A 501 -6.01 21.64 10.93
N SER A 502 -5.41 22.41 10.03
CA SER A 502 -4.55 23.53 10.42
C SER A 502 -5.37 24.76 10.77
N ALA A 503 -4.81 25.63 11.61
CA ALA A 503 -5.35 26.98 11.78
C ALA A 503 -5.36 27.70 10.41
N GLY A 504 -6.48 28.35 10.09
CA GLY A 504 -6.73 28.98 8.80
C GLY A 504 -7.41 28.07 7.76
N ASP A 505 -7.46 26.75 7.96
CA ASP A 505 -8.28 25.86 7.12
C ASP A 505 -9.75 25.95 7.52
N SER A 506 -10.67 25.64 6.60
CA SER A 506 -12.10 25.52 6.88
C SER A 506 -12.55 24.06 6.74
N LEU A 507 -13.64 23.73 7.42
CA LEU A 507 -14.32 22.45 7.27
C LEU A 507 -15.53 22.61 6.36
N ARG A 508 -15.77 21.63 5.49
CA ARG A 508 -16.90 21.62 4.58
C ARG A 508 -17.62 20.29 4.67
N VAL A 509 -18.89 20.34 5.05
CA VAL A 509 -19.82 19.22 4.94
C VAL A 509 -20.37 19.20 3.53
N VAL A 510 -20.31 18.04 2.88
CA VAL A 510 -20.87 17.83 1.54
C VAL A 510 -21.90 16.72 1.60
N ILE A 511 -23.11 16.99 1.11
CA ILE A 511 -24.14 15.97 0.89
C ILE A 511 -24.32 15.79 -0.62
N SER A 512 -23.89 14.65 -1.16
CA SER A 512 -23.96 14.30 -2.57
C SER A 512 -25.15 13.37 -2.85
N SER A 513 -25.75 13.49 -4.04
CA SER A 513 -26.79 12.59 -4.55
C SER A 513 -26.23 11.41 -5.35
N THR A 514 -24.93 11.41 -5.67
CA THR A 514 -24.28 10.38 -6.49
C THR A 514 -22.95 9.93 -5.90
N ASP A 515 -22.70 8.63 -5.99
CA ASP A 515 -21.43 7.96 -5.72
C ASP A 515 -21.42 6.59 -6.43
N MET A 516 -20.36 6.29 -7.17
CA MET A 516 -20.25 5.10 -8.02
C MET A 516 -20.02 3.82 -7.23
N SER A 517 -19.61 3.90 -5.96
CA SER A 517 -19.39 2.74 -5.11
C SER A 517 -20.68 2.06 -4.63
N TYR A 518 -21.82 2.74 -4.80
CA TYR A 518 -23.11 2.33 -4.26
C TYR A 518 -24.19 2.23 -5.34
N ARG A 519 -25.25 1.47 -5.06
CA ARG A 519 -26.42 1.41 -5.94
C ARG A 519 -27.19 2.73 -5.88
N LEU A 520 -27.26 3.40 -7.02
CA LEU A 520 -27.97 4.66 -7.19
C LEU A 520 -29.39 4.45 -7.74
N PRO A 521 -30.31 5.39 -7.45
CA PRO A 521 -31.65 5.35 -8.04
C PRO A 521 -31.61 5.49 -9.56
N THR A 522 -32.52 4.79 -10.24
CA THR A 522 -32.59 4.78 -11.71
C THR A 522 -33.35 5.97 -12.28
N ASP A 523 -34.26 6.57 -11.51
CA ASP A 523 -35.04 7.73 -11.89
C ASP A 523 -34.43 9.04 -11.37
N GLN A 524 -34.79 10.15 -12.02
CA GLN A 524 -34.34 11.48 -11.59
C GLN A 524 -35.10 11.93 -10.33
N ARG A 525 -34.37 12.52 -9.37
CA ARG A 525 -34.93 12.98 -8.09
C ARG A 525 -34.38 14.33 -7.71
N LEU A 526 -35.23 15.18 -7.12
CA LEU A 526 -34.84 16.48 -6.60
C LEU A 526 -34.88 16.44 -5.08
N TYR A 527 -33.80 16.87 -4.44
CA TYR A 527 -33.70 16.95 -2.99
C TYR A 527 -33.44 18.39 -2.55
N THR A 528 -34.12 18.80 -1.50
CA THR A 528 -33.86 20.09 -0.82
C THR A 528 -33.23 19.79 0.52
N ILE A 529 -32.05 20.36 0.76
CA ILE A 529 -31.20 20.06 1.91
C ILE A 529 -30.80 21.36 2.61
N SER A 530 -30.93 21.38 3.94
CA SER A 530 -30.40 22.44 4.80
C SER A 530 -29.82 21.85 6.09
N MET A 531 -29.06 22.65 6.83
CA MET A 531 -28.61 22.27 8.18
C MET A 531 -29.76 22.48 9.17
N ALA A 532 -30.30 21.39 9.74
CA ALA A 532 -31.30 21.46 10.80
C ALA A 532 -30.71 22.06 12.08
N ALA A 533 -29.43 21.78 12.34
CA ALA A 533 -28.60 22.48 13.30
C ALA A 533 -27.36 23.02 12.58
N PRO A 534 -27.02 24.33 12.67
CA PRO A 534 -25.97 24.95 11.86
C PRO A 534 -24.56 24.67 12.44
N ALA A 535 -24.24 23.40 12.71
CA ALA A 535 -22.96 23.01 13.25
C ALA A 535 -22.61 21.54 12.94
N VAL A 536 -21.32 21.26 12.95
CA VAL A 536 -20.76 19.91 13.03
C VAL A 536 -20.14 19.72 14.42
N ASN A 537 -20.41 18.58 15.06
CA ASN A 537 -19.75 18.18 16.30
C ASN A 537 -18.56 17.29 15.95
N LEU A 538 -17.35 17.80 16.19
CA LEU A 538 -16.10 17.08 15.89
C LEU A 538 -15.64 16.28 17.11
N PRO A 539 -15.32 14.99 16.95
CA PRO A 539 -14.73 14.19 18.01
C PRO A 539 -13.24 14.52 18.16
N LEU A 540 -12.84 14.74 19.40
CA LEU A 540 -11.47 14.98 19.81
C LEU A 540 -11.08 13.99 20.89
N VAL A 541 -9.82 13.58 20.89
CA VAL A 541 -9.26 12.72 21.93
C VAL A 541 -8.26 13.54 22.75
N SER A 542 -8.63 13.80 24.00
CA SER A 542 -7.74 14.38 25.00
C SER A 542 -6.60 13.40 25.32
N GLU A 543 -5.41 13.92 25.63
CA GLU A 543 -4.27 13.13 26.12
C GLU A 543 -3.63 12.18 25.08
N LEU A 544 -3.83 12.43 23.78
CA LEU A 544 -3.05 11.77 22.73
C LEU A 544 -1.57 12.09 22.87
N SER A 545 -0.80 11.08 23.26
CA SER A 545 0.65 11.17 23.40
C SER A 545 1.28 10.81 22.06
N VAL A 546 1.83 11.81 21.38
CA VAL A 546 2.56 11.62 20.12
C VAL A 546 3.89 10.95 20.41
N GLN A 547 4.09 9.74 19.90
CA GLN A 547 5.40 9.08 19.94
C GLN A 547 6.30 9.73 18.88
N SER A 548 7.15 10.67 19.29
CA SER A 548 8.25 11.14 18.45
C SER A 548 9.22 9.98 18.25
N GLN A 549 9.37 9.48 17.01
CA GLN A 549 10.56 8.71 16.66
C GLN A 549 11.76 9.63 16.93
N GLU A 550 12.50 9.35 18.00
CA GLU A 550 13.82 9.97 18.18
C GLU A 550 14.67 9.52 16.99
N SER A 551 14.75 10.35 15.97
CA SER A 551 15.74 10.22 14.92
C SER A 551 17.12 10.28 15.61
N GLY A 552 17.74 9.11 15.74
CA GLY A 552 18.93 8.89 16.54
C GLY A 552 20.04 9.90 16.24
N VAL A 553 20.23 10.84 17.18
CA VAL A 553 21.39 11.73 17.28
C VAL A 553 22.68 10.92 17.56
N VAL A 554 22.58 9.61 17.72
CA VAL A 554 23.68 8.65 17.95
C VAL A 554 24.78 8.74 16.88
N TRP A 555 24.44 9.02 15.61
CA TRP A 555 25.44 9.16 14.55
C TRP A 555 26.37 10.37 14.74
N LEU A 556 25.90 11.46 15.35
CA LEU A 556 26.74 12.64 15.64
C LEU A 556 27.84 12.31 16.65
N PHE A 557 27.58 11.43 17.61
CA PHE A 557 28.58 10.99 18.60
C PHE A 557 29.66 10.07 18.01
N VAL A 558 29.38 9.39 16.90
CA VAL A 558 30.35 8.54 16.19
C VAL A 558 31.13 9.33 15.15
N LEU A 559 30.50 10.28 14.46
CA LEU A 559 31.14 11.05 13.39
C LEU A 559 32.18 12.06 13.88
N ILE A 560 31.98 12.66 15.05
CA ILE A 560 32.94 13.63 15.62
C ILE A 560 34.33 13.02 15.87
N PRO A 561 34.47 11.86 16.58
CA PRO A 561 35.77 11.24 16.78
C PRO A 561 36.39 10.70 15.48
N VAL A 562 35.57 10.22 14.54
CA VAL A 562 36.07 9.77 13.21
C VAL A 562 36.57 10.94 12.38
N ALA A 563 35.86 12.07 12.36
CA ALA A 563 36.29 13.29 11.66
C ALA A 563 37.57 13.88 12.27
N LEU A 564 37.71 13.84 13.60
CA LEU A 564 38.94 14.26 14.28
C LEU A 564 40.12 13.32 13.96
N LEU A 565 39.88 12.02 13.86
CA LEU A 565 40.89 11.03 13.46
C LEU A 565 41.33 11.23 12.00
N VAL A 566 40.39 11.47 11.09
CA VAL A 566 40.66 11.76 9.67
C VAL A 566 41.42 13.07 9.51
N LEU A 567 41.06 14.13 10.26
CA LEU A 567 41.80 15.39 10.27
C LEU A 567 43.23 15.21 10.80
N LEU A 568 43.42 14.38 11.83
CA LEU A 568 44.74 14.05 12.36
C LEU A 568 45.59 13.28 11.31
N ILE A 569 44.99 12.33 10.61
CA ILE A 569 45.65 11.56 9.55
C ILE A 569 46.00 12.46 8.35
N LEU A 570 45.09 13.33 7.91
CA LEU A 570 45.32 14.31 6.84
C LEU A 570 46.38 15.36 7.22
N PHE A 571 46.48 15.72 8.50
CA PHE A 571 47.53 16.62 9.01
C PHE A 571 48.91 15.95 9.01
N ILE A 572 48.98 14.66 9.33
CA ILE A 572 50.23 13.87 9.36
C ILE A 572 50.70 13.49 7.94
N THR A 573 49.77 13.28 7.01
CA THR A 573 50.08 12.82 5.63
C THR A 573 50.31 13.94 4.62
N ARG A 574 50.30 15.21 5.05
CA ARG A 574 50.52 16.37 4.18
C ARG A 574 52.00 16.56 3.82
N SER A 575 52.55 15.63 3.04
CA SER A 575 53.68 15.93 2.15
C SER A 575 53.60 15.04 0.90
N ARG A 576 53.19 15.67 -0.20
CA ARG A 576 53.69 15.55 -1.58
C ARG A 576 52.57 15.92 -2.54
N SER A 577 52.80 16.99 -3.28
CA SER A 577 52.04 17.38 -4.46
C SER A 577 51.96 16.20 -5.43
N VAL A 578 50.77 15.64 -5.62
CA VAL A 578 50.49 14.73 -6.73
C VAL A 578 49.79 15.56 -7.80
N GLY A 579 50.46 15.71 -8.94
CA GLY A 579 49.92 16.37 -10.11
C GLY A 579 48.74 15.61 -10.68
N VAL A 580 47.76 16.36 -11.17
CA VAL A 580 46.62 15.85 -11.94
C VAL A 580 47.15 15.22 -13.23
N PRO A 581 46.87 13.94 -13.54
CA PRO A 581 47.18 13.38 -14.85
C PRO A 581 46.13 13.85 -15.87
N GLU A 582 46.60 14.30 -17.04
CA GLU A 582 45.75 14.51 -18.22
C GLU A 582 45.14 13.18 -18.71
N PRO A 583 43.91 13.21 -19.27
CA PRO A 583 43.26 12.01 -19.77
C PRO A 583 43.91 11.50 -21.07
N VAL A 584 44.18 10.20 -21.09
CA VAL A 584 44.68 9.47 -22.26
C VAL A 584 43.50 9.19 -23.20
N GLN A 585 43.48 9.84 -24.37
CA GLN A 585 42.61 9.45 -25.47
C GLN A 585 43.18 8.21 -26.16
N SER A 586 42.38 7.13 -26.26
CA SER A 586 42.63 6.04 -27.18
C SER A 586 41.40 5.86 -28.09
N ASP A 587 41.60 6.02 -29.41
CA ASP A 587 40.54 6.06 -30.42
C ASP A 587 39.80 4.72 -30.62
N ALA A 588 40.23 3.63 -29.99
CA ALA A 588 39.54 2.33 -30.03
C ALA A 588 38.40 2.21 -28.99
N ALA A 589 38.52 2.89 -27.85
CA ALA A 589 37.55 2.82 -26.74
C ALA A 589 36.26 3.64 -26.99
N VAL A 590 36.20 4.38 -28.10
CA VAL A 590 35.05 5.24 -28.46
C VAL A 590 33.96 4.46 -29.22
N GLN A 591 34.26 3.27 -29.77
CA GLN A 591 33.28 2.51 -30.56
C GLN A 591 32.24 1.75 -29.71
N ILE A 592 32.58 1.37 -28.47
CA ILE A 592 31.70 0.67 -27.52
C ILE A 592 31.67 1.47 -26.21
N PRO A 593 30.78 2.48 -26.08
CA PRO A 593 30.68 3.31 -24.88
C PRO A 593 30.33 2.55 -23.59
N LEU A 594 29.69 1.39 -23.69
CA LEU A 594 29.34 0.54 -22.54
C LEU A 594 29.60 -0.93 -22.85
N HIS A 595 30.46 -1.55 -22.04
CA HIS A 595 30.71 -2.99 -22.02
C HIS A 595 30.25 -3.57 -20.67
N VAL A 596 29.39 -4.58 -20.71
CA VAL A 596 28.87 -5.28 -19.52
C VAL A 596 29.29 -6.74 -19.58
N SER A 597 29.92 -7.25 -18.52
CA SER A 597 30.44 -8.63 -18.47
C SER A 597 30.06 -9.35 -17.18
N GLY A 598 29.42 -10.51 -17.31
CA GLY A 598 29.07 -11.43 -16.22
C GLY A 598 28.25 -10.79 -15.09
N LEU A 599 27.41 -9.81 -15.41
CA LEU A 599 26.82 -8.92 -14.41
C LEU A 599 25.76 -9.65 -13.59
N SER A 600 25.94 -9.69 -12.27
CA SER A 600 25.01 -10.31 -11.32
C SER A 600 24.76 -9.41 -10.13
N LYS A 601 23.51 -9.41 -9.64
CA LYS A 601 23.10 -8.68 -8.43
C LYS A 601 22.20 -9.53 -7.55
N THR A 602 22.71 -9.83 -6.36
CA THR A 602 21.95 -10.45 -5.27
C THR A 602 21.75 -9.44 -4.16
N TYR A 603 20.50 -9.20 -3.77
CA TYR A 603 20.15 -8.34 -2.66
C TYR A 603 20.22 -9.10 -1.32
N LYS A 604 20.20 -8.34 -0.21
CA LYS A 604 20.08 -8.95 1.12
C LYS A 604 18.77 -9.76 1.16
N GLY A 605 18.84 -10.99 1.67
CA GLY A 605 17.73 -11.96 1.60
C GLY A 605 17.79 -12.93 0.41
N GLY A 606 18.88 -12.96 -0.36
CA GLY A 606 19.12 -13.99 -1.37
C GLY A 606 18.44 -13.75 -2.73
N TYR A 607 17.59 -12.73 -2.85
CA TYR A 607 16.93 -12.38 -4.11
C TYR A 607 17.94 -11.95 -5.19
N GLN A 608 18.04 -12.73 -6.26
CA GLN A 608 18.91 -12.47 -7.40
C GLN A 608 18.15 -11.69 -8.49
N ALA A 609 18.39 -10.37 -8.55
CA ALA A 609 17.70 -9.47 -9.47
C ALA A 609 18.30 -9.44 -10.88
N VAL A 610 19.58 -9.76 -11.01
CA VAL A 610 20.31 -9.89 -12.27
C VAL A 610 21.26 -11.08 -12.13
N ASN A 611 21.34 -11.94 -13.15
CA ASN A 611 22.15 -13.15 -13.15
C ASN A 611 22.86 -13.31 -14.50
N ASP A 612 24.19 -13.20 -14.49
CA ASP A 612 25.09 -13.46 -15.61
C ASP A 612 24.72 -12.74 -16.92
N VAL A 613 24.53 -11.42 -16.84
CA VAL A 613 24.17 -10.59 -17.99
C VAL A 613 25.42 -10.00 -18.62
N SER A 614 25.62 -10.22 -19.93
CA SER A 614 26.76 -9.68 -20.70
C SER A 614 26.31 -9.10 -22.04
N PHE A 615 26.61 -7.83 -22.31
CA PHE A 615 26.28 -7.20 -23.60
C PHE A 615 27.14 -5.94 -23.85
N ASP A 616 27.22 -5.57 -25.13
CA ASP A 616 27.90 -4.35 -25.60
C ASP A 616 26.89 -3.35 -26.14
N VAL A 617 27.16 -2.06 -25.92
CA VAL A 617 26.38 -0.98 -26.52
C VAL A 617 27.26 -0.18 -27.48
N PRO A 618 26.97 -0.21 -28.80
CA PRO A 618 27.70 0.58 -29.78
C PRO A 618 27.53 2.10 -29.61
N ALA A 619 28.46 2.86 -30.18
CA ALA A 619 28.36 4.32 -30.27
C ALA A 619 27.27 4.77 -31.26
N GLY A 620 26.56 5.86 -30.96
CA GLY A 620 25.64 6.52 -31.91
C GLY A 620 24.28 5.83 -32.07
N VAL A 621 23.91 4.91 -31.18
CA VAL A 621 22.67 4.13 -31.28
C VAL A 621 21.65 4.51 -30.21
N VAL A 622 20.39 4.20 -30.47
CA VAL A 622 19.35 4.16 -29.45
C VAL A 622 19.11 2.69 -29.12
N LEU A 623 19.48 2.29 -27.89
CA LEU A 623 19.35 0.93 -27.40
C LEU A 623 18.17 0.80 -26.45
N GLY A 624 17.26 -0.14 -26.74
CA GLY A 624 16.14 -0.50 -25.89
C GLY A 624 16.48 -1.65 -24.94
N LEU A 625 16.48 -1.39 -23.64
CA LEU A 625 16.50 -2.42 -22.60
C LEU A 625 15.06 -2.89 -22.33
N LEU A 626 14.75 -4.09 -22.79
CA LEU A 626 13.40 -4.67 -22.88
C LEU A 626 13.18 -5.78 -21.86
N GLY A 627 11.93 -5.97 -21.46
CA GLY A 627 11.52 -7.06 -20.56
C GLY A 627 10.30 -6.69 -19.72
N PRO A 628 9.60 -7.65 -19.11
CA PRO A 628 8.49 -7.34 -18.20
C PRO A 628 8.99 -6.62 -16.93
N ASN A 629 8.06 -6.17 -16.10
CA ASN A 629 8.40 -5.67 -14.77
C ASN A 629 9.06 -6.79 -13.95
N GLY A 630 10.12 -6.45 -13.20
CA GLY A 630 10.93 -7.44 -12.49
C GLY A 630 11.98 -8.18 -13.33
N ALA A 631 12.15 -7.84 -14.62
CA ALA A 631 13.17 -8.46 -15.47
C ALA A 631 14.64 -8.09 -15.13
N GLY A 632 14.87 -7.14 -14.21
CA GLY A 632 16.22 -6.68 -13.84
C GLY A 632 16.70 -5.42 -14.56
N LYS A 633 15.85 -4.75 -15.36
CA LYS A 633 16.19 -3.55 -16.16
C LYS A 633 16.72 -2.38 -15.31
N THR A 634 15.90 -1.88 -14.39
CA THR A 634 16.27 -0.76 -13.49
C THR A 634 17.47 -1.12 -12.61
N THR A 635 17.57 -2.36 -12.16
CA THR A 635 18.73 -2.85 -11.40
C THR A 635 20.02 -2.78 -12.22
N THR A 636 19.96 -3.20 -13.49
CA THR A 636 21.08 -3.10 -14.44
C THR A 636 21.48 -1.65 -14.69
N MET A 637 20.51 -0.76 -14.92
CA MET A 637 20.77 0.67 -15.15
C MET A 637 21.39 1.36 -13.92
N ARG A 638 20.92 1.04 -12.71
CA ARG A 638 21.52 1.55 -11.47
C ARG A 638 22.96 1.06 -11.28
N MET A 639 23.29 -0.16 -11.70
CA MET A 639 24.67 -0.66 -11.70
C MET A 639 25.55 0.06 -12.73
N ILE A 640 25.04 0.29 -13.95
CA ILE A 640 25.74 1.07 -15.00
C ILE A 640 26.09 2.47 -14.50
N MET A 641 25.21 3.09 -13.71
CA MET A 641 25.45 4.41 -13.12
C MET A 641 26.30 4.40 -11.85
N GLY A 642 26.74 3.24 -11.38
CA GLY A 642 27.48 3.12 -10.12
C GLY A 642 26.68 3.50 -8.86
N LEU A 643 25.34 3.57 -8.95
CA LEU A 643 24.45 3.85 -7.81
C LEU A 643 24.35 2.66 -6.86
N ILE A 644 24.54 1.45 -7.39
CA ILE A 644 24.67 0.21 -6.64
C ILE A 644 25.82 -0.62 -7.22
N SER A 645 26.58 -1.33 -6.39
CA SER A 645 27.64 -2.22 -6.86
C SER A 645 27.08 -3.57 -7.29
N PRO A 646 27.60 -4.20 -8.36
CA PRO A 646 27.31 -5.59 -8.68
C PRO A 646 27.79 -6.52 -7.56
N THR A 647 27.15 -7.68 -7.44
CA THR A 647 27.62 -8.78 -6.59
C THR A 647 28.75 -9.53 -7.29
N GLU A 648 28.60 -9.76 -8.60
CA GLU A 648 29.61 -10.35 -9.48
C GLU A 648 29.56 -9.66 -10.85
N GLY A 649 30.64 -9.78 -11.63
CA GLY A 649 30.77 -9.14 -12.94
C GLY A 649 31.29 -7.70 -12.88
N GLU A 650 31.50 -7.12 -14.05
CA GLU A 650 32.11 -5.80 -14.21
C GLU A 650 31.41 -5.00 -15.32
N ILE A 651 31.43 -3.68 -15.16
CA ILE A 651 30.92 -2.73 -16.15
C ILE A 651 32.06 -1.79 -16.52
N GLU A 652 32.28 -1.57 -17.81
CA GLU A 652 33.23 -0.59 -18.32
C GLU A 652 32.50 0.47 -19.14
N LEU A 653 32.72 1.74 -18.80
CA LEU A 653 32.23 2.90 -19.54
C LEU A 653 33.42 3.56 -20.23
N PHE A 654 33.38 3.67 -21.56
CA PHE A 654 34.46 4.25 -22.36
C PHE A 654 35.84 3.62 -22.09
N GLY A 655 35.86 2.31 -21.79
CA GLY A 655 37.06 1.56 -21.43
C GLY A 655 37.54 1.72 -19.98
N GLU A 656 36.77 2.42 -19.13
CA GLU A 656 37.07 2.58 -17.70
C GLU A 656 36.07 1.81 -16.82
N LYS A 657 36.56 1.05 -15.84
CA LYS A 657 35.70 0.30 -14.91
C LYS A 657 34.81 1.23 -14.07
N VAL A 658 33.53 0.91 -14.01
CA VAL A 658 32.53 1.63 -13.21
C VAL A 658 32.65 1.22 -11.75
N THR A 659 32.95 2.21 -10.92
CA THR A 659 32.94 2.12 -9.45
C THR A 659 32.27 3.37 -8.89
N PHE A 660 32.02 3.40 -7.58
CA PHE A 660 31.42 4.58 -6.94
C PHE A 660 32.28 5.83 -7.18
N GLY A 661 31.73 6.82 -7.89
CA GLY A 661 32.41 8.07 -8.21
C GLY A 661 33.45 7.99 -9.35
N ALA A 662 33.40 6.94 -10.19
CA ALA A 662 34.31 6.79 -11.32
C ALA A 662 34.30 8.01 -12.27
N PRO A 663 35.47 8.49 -12.74
CA PRO A 663 35.56 9.64 -13.66
C PRO A 663 34.72 9.48 -14.94
N ALA A 664 34.63 8.27 -15.49
CA ALA A 664 33.78 7.96 -16.64
C ALA A 664 32.30 8.33 -16.46
N LEU A 665 31.76 8.35 -15.23
CA LEU A 665 30.39 8.80 -14.96
C LEU A 665 30.18 10.29 -15.28
N GLN A 666 31.25 11.07 -15.42
CA GLN A 666 31.17 12.45 -15.90
C GLN A 666 30.70 12.54 -17.37
N GLN A 667 30.79 11.45 -18.12
CA GLN A 667 30.39 11.37 -19.51
C GLN A 667 29.00 10.74 -19.69
N VAL A 668 28.31 10.46 -18.58
CA VAL A 668 26.95 9.89 -18.56
C VAL A 668 25.95 10.93 -18.05
N GLY A 669 24.81 11.01 -18.74
CA GLY A 669 23.61 11.72 -18.31
C GLY A 669 22.50 10.73 -18.04
N ALA A 670 21.69 10.98 -17.02
CA ALA A 670 20.68 10.01 -16.61
C ALA A 670 19.40 10.61 -16.08
N LEU A 671 18.31 9.89 -16.33
CA LEU A 671 17.00 10.10 -15.74
C LEU A 671 16.47 8.73 -15.29
N ILE A 672 16.63 8.42 -14.01
CA ILE A 672 16.13 7.19 -13.36
C ILE A 672 15.08 7.60 -12.32
N GLU A 673 13.95 6.88 -12.25
CA GLU A 673 12.84 7.13 -11.29
C GLU A 673 12.10 8.48 -11.43
N GLY A 674 12.24 9.15 -12.57
CA GLY A 674 11.53 10.38 -12.90
C GLY A 674 12.17 11.66 -12.33
N PRO A 675 11.81 12.84 -12.86
CA PRO A 675 12.54 14.07 -12.55
C PRO A 675 12.06 14.79 -11.27
N GLY A 676 12.99 15.08 -10.36
CA GLY A 676 12.76 15.90 -9.16
C GLY A 676 13.12 17.37 -9.37
N PHE A 677 12.13 18.23 -9.59
CA PHE A 677 12.32 19.68 -9.78
C PHE A 677 11.78 20.52 -8.63
N LEU A 678 12.37 21.71 -8.43
CA LEU A 678 11.85 22.75 -7.55
C LEU A 678 10.64 23.44 -8.22
N PRO A 679 9.41 23.22 -7.70
CA PRO A 679 8.17 23.60 -8.41
C PRO A 679 7.93 25.10 -8.47
N HIS A 680 8.55 25.88 -7.57
CA HIS A 680 8.40 27.33 -7.51
C HIS A 680 9.41 28.08 -8.41
N LEU A 681 10.43 27.39 -8.92
CA LEU A 681 11.39 27.92 -9.88
C LEU A 681 10.94 27.67 -11.32
N THR A 682 11.46 28.45 -12.25
CA THR A 682 11.23 28.24 -13.69
C THR A 682 11.98 27.01 -14.19
N GLY A 683 11.63 26.48 -15.36
CA GLY A 683 12.36 25.36 -15.96
C GLY A 683 13.84 25.69 -16.15
N GLN A 684 14.13 26.89 -16.65
CA GLN A 684 15.50 27.38 -16.80
C GLN A 684 16.27 27.42 -15.46
N MET A 685 15.68 27.99 -14.41
CA MET A 685 16.33 28.08 -13.11
C MET A 685 16.60 26.69 -12.49
N ASN A 686 15.74 25.70 -12.78
CA ASN A 686 15.99 24.32 -12.34
C ASN A 686 17.22 23.72 -13.03
N LEU A 687 17.36 23.90 -14.34
CA LEU A 687 18.52 23.40 -15.09
C LEU A 687 19.83 24.08 -14.66
N GLU A 688 19.81 25.41 -14.49
CA GLU A 688 20.96 26.17 -14.00
C GLU A 688 21.38 25.74 -12.59
N LEU A 689 20.41 25.55 -11.69
CA LEU A 689 20.66 25.10 -10.33
C LEU A 689 21.25 23.67 -10.31
N TYR A 690 20.68 22.78 -11.11
CA TYR A 690 21.18 21.41 -11.24
C TYR A 690 22.63 21.40 -11.73
N TRP A 691 22.95 22.12 -12.81
CA TRP A 691 24.31 22.17 -13.31
C TRP A 691 25.30 22.66 -12.25
N ARG A 692 24.95 23.74 -11.55
CA ARG A 692 25.79 24.31 -10.47
C ARG A 692 26.00 23.33 -9.31
N SER A 693 25.02 22.50 -8.98
CA SER A 693 25.14 21.52 -7.90
C SER A 693 26.03 20.33 -8.26
N THR A 694 26.21 20.02 -9.55
CA THR A 694 27.11 18.95 -9.98
C THR A 694 28.59 19.25 -9.72
N GLY A 695 28.95 20.53 -9.58
CA GLY A 695 30.35 20.96 -9.43
C GLY A 695 31.25 20.68 -10.65
N ARG A 696 30.68 20.24 -11.78
CA ARG A 696 31.42 19.97 -13.02
C ARG A 696 31.96 21.27 -13.61
N PRO A 697 33.25 21.33 -14.00
CA PRO A 697 33.77 22.44 -14.79
C PRO A 697 33.29 22.33 -16.24
N GLY A 698 32.96 23.45 -16.89
CA GLY A 698 32.63 23.50 -18.32
C GLY A 698 31.28 24.14 -18.64
N ASP A 699 30.95 24.15 -19.93
CA ASP A 699 29.70 24.69 -20.46
C ASP A 699 28.56 23.67 -20.27
N PRO A 700 27.44 24.04 -19.63
CA PRO A 700 26.27 23.16 -19.54
C PRO A 700 25.55 22.94 -20.88
N PHE A 701 25.86 23.72 -21.92
CA PHE A 701 25.20 23.72 -23.22
C PHE A 701 23.68 23.92 -23.14
N ILE A 702 23.23 24.80 -22.24
CA ILE A 702 21.81 24.99 -21.93
C ILE A 702 21.01 25.35 -23.19
N GLU A 703 21.46 26.29 -24.03
CA GLU A 703 20.67 26.68 -25.21
C GLU A 703 20.48 25.51 -26.18
N GLU A 704 21.54 24.75 -26.46
CA GLU A 704 21.48 23.62 -27.40
C GLU A 704 20.68 22.44 -26.84
N VAL A 705 20.78 22.19 -25.53
CA VAL A 705 19.97 21.17 -24.85
C VAL A 705 18.48 21.54 -24.86
N LEU A 706 18.17 22.82 -24.72
CA LEU A 706 16.80 23.31 -24.78
C LEU A 706 16.20 23.27 -26.19
N GLU A 707 17.03 23.48 -27.22
CA GLU A 707 16.64 23.29 -28.62
C GLU A 707 16.28 21.82 -28.90
N ILE A 708 17.07 20.88 -28.37
CA ILE A 708 16.80 19.44 -28.49
C ILE A 708 15.55 19.01 -27.69
N ALA A 709 15.33 19.60 -26.52
CA ALA A 709 14.19 19.24 -25.64
C ALA A 709 12.84 19.85 -26.06
N ASP A 710 12.84 20.82 -26.99
CA ASP A 710 11.68 21.50 -27.55
C ASP A 710 10.63 21.95 -26.50
N LEU A 711 11.08 22.75 -25.53
CA LEU A 711 10.24 23.28 -24.44
C LEU A 711 9.73 24.72 -24.70
N GLY A 712 10.27 25.41 -25.71
CA GLY A 712 9.85 26.75 -26.13
C GLY A 712 9.68 27.76 -24.99
N SER A 713 8.61 28.58 -25.06
CA SER A 713 8.29 29.60 -24.06
C SER A 713 7.86 29.05 -22.69
N ALA A 714 7.76 27.73 -22.54
CA ALA A 714 7.42 27.16 -21.24
C ALA A 714 8.54 27.31 -20.21
N LEU A 715 9.78 27.47 -20.65
CA LEU A 715 10.97 27.54 -19.79
C LEU A 715 10.94 28.70 -18.80
N ASP A 716 10.27 29.80 -19.16
CA ASP A 716 10.09 30.98 -18.31
C ASP A 716 8.98 30.80 -17.27
N ARG A 717 8.17 29.74 -17.38
CA ARG A 717 7.09 29.44 -16.43
C ARG A 717 7.61 28.56 -15.30
N LYS A 718 6.99 28.73 -14.12
CA LYS A 718 7.28 27.91 -12.93
C LYS A 718 6.91 26.44 -13.18
N VAL A 719 7.78 25.51 -12.78
CA VAL A 719 7.60 24.07 -13.02
C VAL A 719 6.31 23.52 -12.40
N LYS A 720 5.77 24.15 -11.35
CA LYS A 720 4.44 23.79 -10.80
C LYS A 720 3.30 23.81 -11.82
N ALA A 721 3.44 24.60 -12.89
CA ALA A 721 2.45 24.72 -13.97
C ALA A 721 2.72 23.77 -15.15
N TYR A 722 3.76 22.93 -15.08
CA TYR A 722 4.11 22.02 -16.17
C TYR A 722 3.23 20.78 -16.12
N SER A 723 2.76 20.33 -17.30
CA SER A 723 2.17 19.01 -17.48
C SER A 723 3.21 17.90 -17.23
N GLN A 724 2.75 16.66 -17.10
CA GLN A 724 3.65 15.51 -16.95
C GLN A 724 4.65 15.40 -18.10
N GLY A 725 4.19 15.49 -19.36
CA GLY A 725 5.08 15.46 -20.52
C GLY A 725 6.11 16.60 -20.56
N MET A 726 5.73 17.80 -20.11
CA MET A 726 6.67 18.93 -20.01
C MET A 726 7.71 18.71 -18.91
N ARG A 727 7.33 18.11 -17.77
CA ARG A 727 8.28 17.74 -16.71
C ARG A 727 9.24 16.65 -17.20
N GLN A 728 8.71 15.67 -17.95
CA GLN A 728 9.53 14.60 -18.51
C GLN A 728 10.58 15.14 -19.50
N ARG A 729 10.18 16.06 -20.40
CA ARG A 729 11.12 16.75 -21.30
C ARG A 729 12.15 17.58 -20.55
N LEU A 730 11.74 18.30 -19.51
CA LEU A 730 12.69 19.03 -18.67
C LEU A 730 13.67 18.07 -17.98
N GLY A 731 13.21 16.87 -17.58
CA GLY A 731 14.04 15.81 -17.01
C GLY A 731 15.11 15.31 -17.98
N ILE A 732 14.73 15.14 -19.24
CA ILE A 732 15.64 14.73 -20.30
C ILE A 732 16.61 15.85 -20.66
N ALA A 733 16.13 17.09 -20.71
CA ALA A 733 17.00 18.27 -20.85
C ALA A 733 18.04 18.31 -19.72
N GLN A 734 17.63 18.08 -18.47
CA GLN A 734 18.55 18.00 -17.33
C GLN A 734 19.60 16.89 -17.52
N ALA A 735 19.19 15.72 -18.01
CA ALA A 735 20.12 14.61 -18.30
C ALA A 735 21.10 14.93 -19.45
N MET A 736 20.73 15.80 -20.38
CA MET A 736 21.56 16.21 -21.52
C MET A 736 22.57 17.32 -21.19
N LEU A 737 22.53 17.93 -20.00
CA LEU A 737 23.45 19.00 -19.61
C LEU A 737 24.91 18.52 -19.65
N GLY A 738 25.77 19.34 -20.26
CA GLY A 738 27.17 18.97 -20.54
C GLY A 738 27.35 18.00 -21.70
N LYS A 739 26.28 17.70 -22.46
CA LYS A 739 26.26 16.83 -23.66
C LYS A 739 26.98 15.49 -23.48
N PRO A 740 26.59 14.70 -22.48
CA PRO A 740 27.22 13.42 -22.18
C PRO A 740 27.21 12.48 -23.40
N HIS A 741 28.27 11.69 -23.55
CA HIS A 741 28.43 10.74 -24.64
C HIS A 741 27.44 9.56 -24.53
N LEU A 742 26.92 9.29 -23.32
CA LEU A 742 25.91 8.27 -23.05
C LEU A 742 24.74 8.86 -22.24
N LEU A 743 23.51 8.66 -22.71
CA LEU A 743 22.28 8.93 -21.95
C LEU A 743 21.62 7.64 -21.49
N VAL A 744 21.14 7.61 -20.25
CA VAL A 744 20.44 6.47 -19.65
C VAL A 744 19.08 6.92 -19.11
N LEU A 745 17.98 6.47 -19.73
CA LEU A 745 16.62 6.94 -19.46
C LEU A 745 15.72 5.77 -19.05
N ASP A 746 15.17 5.80 -17.83
CA ASP A 746 14.29 4.76 -17.31
C ASP A 746 12.82 5.10 -17.62
N GLU A 747 12.17 4.27 -18.43
CA GLU A 747 10.79 4.41 -18.94
C GLU A 747 10.41 5.85 -19.36
N PRO A 748 11.15 6.48 -20.29
CA PRO A 748 10.99 7.90 -20.59
C PRO A 748 9.63 8.27 -21.21
N THR A 749 8.88 7.28 -21.72
CA THR A 749 7.58 7.45 -22.38
C THR A 749 6.38 7.11 -21.48
N ASN A 750 6.62 6.66 -20.24
CA ASN A 750 5.54 6.21 -19.36
C ASN A 750 4.62 7.37 -18.94
N GLY A 751 3.31 7.16 -19.07
CA GLY A 751 2.28 8.15 -18.75
C GLY A 751 2.17 9.33 -19.72
N LEU A 752 2.75 9.21 -20.93
CA LEU A 752 2.60 10.20 -22.01
C LEU A 752 1.47 9.79 -22.98
N ASP A 753 0.82 10.78 -23.60
CA ASP A 753 -0.14 10.52 -24.68
C ASP A 753 0.58 10.19 -26.02
N PRO A 754 -0.10 9.59 -27.02
CA PRO A 754 0.55 9.19 -28.26
C PRO A 754 1.31 10.31 -29.00
N PRO A 755 0.79 11.56 -29.10
CA PRO A 755 1.57 12.67 -29.67
C PRO A 755 2.85 12.98 -28.90
N GLN A 756 2.80 12.99 -27.56
CA GLN A 756 3.98 13.23 -26.73
C GLN A 756 5.03 12.11 -26.85
N ILE A 757 4.60 10.87 -27.04
CA ILE A 757 5.50 9.73 -27.29
C ILE A 757 6.24 9.90 -28.63
N MET A 758 5.53 10.29 -29.71
CA MET A 758 6.14 10.55 -31.02
C MET A 758 7.17 11.69 -30.96
N GLU A 759 6.86 12.76 -30.22
CA GLU A 759 7.79 13.87 -30.01
C GLU A 759 9.01 13.40 -29.20
N MET A 760 8.81 12.63 -28.13
CA MET A 760 9.89 12.09 -27.30
C MET A 760 10.86 11.20 -28.09
N ARG A 761 10.32 10.34 -28.96
CA ARG A 761 11.10 9.54 -29.89
C ARG A 761 12.00 10.39 -30.78
N SER A 762 11.47 11.51 -31.27
CA SER A 762 12.22 12.43 -32.14
C SER A 762 13.41 13.05 -31.39
N VAL A 763 13.21 13.43 -30.12
CA VAL A 763 14.27 13.95 -29.24
C VAL A 763 15.40 12.94 -29.04
N MET A 764 15.06 11.68 -28.74
CA MET A 764 16.06 10.62 -28.52
C MET A 764 16.86 10.29 -29.79
N LYS A 765 16.17 10.20 -30.94
CA LYS A 765 16.81 9.98 -32.24
C LYS A 765 17.70 11.16 -32.66
N ALA A 766 17.24 12.39 -32.45
CA ALA A 766 18.02 13.59 -32.75
C ALA A 766 19.30 13.64 -31.90
N TYR A 767 19.22 13.29 -30.61
CA TYR A 767 20.38 13.21 -29.75
C TYR A 767 21.38 12.13 -30.23
N ALA A 768 20.87 10.94 -30.58
CA ALA A 768 21.70 9.85 -31.09
C ALA A 768 22.39 10.17 -32.43
N ALA A 769 21.69 10.88 -33.32
CA ALA A 769 22.21 11.31 -34.63
C ALA A 769 23.45 12.22 -34.52
N THR A 770 23.72 12.81 -33.34
CA THR A 770 24.96 13.55 -33.08
C THR A 770 26.18 12.67 -32.78
N GLY A 771 26.05 11.34 -32.93
CA GLY A 771 27.10 10.36 -32.62
C GLY A 771 27.14 9.92 -31.15
N ARG A 772 26.10 10.27 -30.36
CA ARG A 772 25.97 9.92 -28.94
C ARG A 772 25.06 8.71 -28.78
N THR A 773 25.19 8.00 -27.66
CA THR A 773 24.39 6.80 -27.40
C THR A 773 23.28 7.08 -26.40
N VAL A 774 22.11 6.50 -26.61
CA VAL A 774 20.95 6.59 -25.71
C VAL A 774 20.50 5.18 -25.33
N ILE A 775 20.43 4.88 -24.04
CA ILE A 775 19.86 3.66 -23.49
C ILE A 775 18.51 4.02 -22.88
N VAL A 776 17.46 3.32 -23.29
CA VAL A 776 16.09 3.50 -22.78
C VAL A 776 15.58 2.18 -22.24
N SER A 777 14.94 2.18 -21.07
CA SER A 777 14.15 1.01 -20.66
C SER A 777 12.71 1.15 -21.15
N SER A 778 12.09 0.05 -21.55
CA SER A 778 10.67 0.00 -21.92
C SER A 778 10.11 -1.40 -21.75
N HIS A 779 8.82 -1.48 -21.44
CA HIS A 779 8.02 -2.70 -21.52
C HIS A 779 7.08 -2.71 -22.74
N MET A 780 7.00 -1.60 -23.50
CA MET A 780 6.21 -1.48 -24.71
C MET A 780 7.07 -1.78 -25.96
N LEU A 781 6.87 -2.95 -26.54
CA LEU A 781 7.68 -3.45 -27.66
C LEU A 781 7.45 -2.66 -28.96
N SER A 782 6.20 -2.27 -29.23
CA SER A 782 5.83 -1.45 -30.39
C SER A 782 6.50 -0.08 -30.40
N GLU A 783 6.75 0.51 -29.23
CA GLU A 783 7.48 1.76 -29.11
C GLU A 783 8.98 1.57 -29.38
N VAL A 784 9.55 0.47 -28.88
CA VAL A 784 10.97 0.16 -29.06
C VAL A 784 11.29 -0.16 -30.51
N GLU A 785 10.44 -0.91 -31.20
CA GLU A 785 10.59 -1.19 -32.63
C GLU A 785 10.64 0.11 -33.47
N GLN A 786 9.82 1.11 -33.09
CA GLN A 786 9.78 2.39 -33.81
C GLN A 786 10.90 3.36 -33.41
N THR A 787 11.51 3.18 -32.24
CA THR A 787 12.43 4.14 -31.61
C THR A 787 13.89 3.70 -31.60
N CYS A 788 14.16 2.42 -31.31
CA CYS A 788 15.49 1.90 -31.05
C CYS A 788 16.08 1.20 -32.28
N SER A 789 17.39 1.33 -32.50
CA SER A 789 18.11 0.58 -33.52
C SER A 789 18.66 -0.74 -32.98
N HIS A 790 18.91 -0.81 -31.67
CA HIS A 790 19.43 -2.00 -30.97
C HIS A 790 18.56 -2.34 -29.77
N VAL A 791 18.56 -3.60 -29.36
CA VAL A 791 17.83 -4.06 -28.18
C VAL A 791 18.65 -5.02 -27.32
N VAL A 792 18.33 -5.02 -26.03
CA VAL A 792 18.76 -6.01 -25.04
C VAL A 792 17.49 -6.50 -24.36
N VAL A 793 17.13 -7.76 -24.58
CA VAL A 793 15.92 -8.37 -24.02
C VAL A 793 16.29 -9.13 -22.76
N MET A 794 15.69 -8.74 -21.64
CA MET A 794 15.88 -9.35 -20.33
C MET A 794 14.60 -10.02 -19.83
N HIS A 795 14.75 -11.14 -19.13
CA HIS A 795 13.66 -11.81 -18.43
C HIS A 795 14.18 -12.48 -17.15
N ARG A 796 13.49 -12.28 -16.02
CA ARG A 796 13.87 -12.81 -14.70
C ARG A 796 15.37 -12.67 -14.38
N GLY A 797 15.94 -11.49 -14.66
CA GLY A 797 17.34 -11.18 -14.39
C GLY A 797 18.35 -11.74 -15.40
N HIS A 798 17.93 -12.49 -16.42
CA HIS A 798 18.80 -13.09 -17.43
C HIS A 798 18.69 -12.36 -18.79
N LEU A 799 19.77 -12.43 -19.57
CA LEU A 799 19.78 -11.97 -20.96
C LEU A 799 19.14 -13.03 -21.87
N ILE A 800 18.14 -12.64 -22.65
CA ILE A 800 17.43 -13.51 -23.59
C ILE A 800 17.93 -13.32 -25.01
N ALA A 801 18.07 -12.07 -25.44
CA ALA A 801 18.55 -11.72 -26.78
C ALA A 801 19.19 -10.33 -26.79
N THR A 802 20.13 -10.09 -27.71
CA THR A 802 20.69 -8.77 -27.96
C THR A 802 21.12 -8.64 -29.42
N GLY A 803 21.02 -7.44 -29.99
CA GLY A 803 21.44 -7.17 -31.36
C GLY A 803 20.70 -6.00 -32.01
N GLU A 804 20.91 -5.81 -33.31
CA GLU A 804 20.15 -4.87 -34.12
C GLU A 804 18.70 -5.33 -34.28
N VAL A 805 17.75 -4.41 -34.10
CA VAL A 805 16.31 -4.70 -34.30
C VAL A 805 16.06 -5.22 -35.72
N SER A 806 16.75 -4.66 -36.71
CA SER A 806 16.56 -5.05 -38.11
C SER A 806 17.05 -6.47 -38.42
N GLU A 807 18.09 -6.95 -37.74
CA GLU A 807 18.61 -8.31 -37.91
C GLU A 807 17.72 -9.34 -37.20
N LEU A 808 17.29 -9.02 -35.97
CA LEU A 808 16.36 -9.85 -35.21
C LEU A 808 15.01 -10.07 -35.92
N LEU A 809 14.55 -9.08 -36.69
CA LEU A 809 13.34 -9.18 -37.52
C LEU A 809 13.59 -9.87 -38.87
N ARG A 810 14.76 -9.63 -39.51
CA ARG A 810 15.10 -10.21 -40.83
C ARG A 810 15.22 -11.72 -40.83
N ASP A 811 15.71 -12.31 -39.74
CA ASP A 811 15.88 -13.76 -39.65
C ASP A 811 14.54 -14.54 -39.65
N ARG A 812 13.37 -13.84 -39.66
CA ARG A 812 12.05 -14.49 -39.48
C ARG A 812 10.88 -14.01 -40.36
N GLY A 813 11.06 -13.09 -41.31
CA GLY A 813 9.99 -12.67 -42.26
C GLY A 813 9.14 -11.49 -41.77
N ASP A 814 7.87 -11.40 -42.19
CA ASP A 814 6.92 -10.27 -41.92
C ASP A 814 6.43 -10.16 -40.45
N GLY A 815 7.18 -10.68 -39.47
CA GLY A 815 6.79 -10.69 -38.04
C GLY A 815 7.15 -9.41 -37.27
N SER A 816 6.46 -9.17 -36.15
CA SER A 816 6.71 -8.02 -35.25
C SER A 816 7.65 -8.35 -34.07
N LEU A 817 8.24 -7.33 -33.43
CA LEU A 817 9.07 -7.53 -32.22
C LEU A 817 8.28 -8.15 -31.05
N GLU A 818 6.95 -7.93 -31.05
CA GLU A 818 6.01 -8.48 -30.08
C GLU A 818 5.91 -10.00 -30.23
N GLU A 819 5.67 -10.51 -31.44
CA GLU A 819 5.60 -11.96 -31.69
C GLU A 819 6.91 -12.66 -31.34
N LEU A 820 8.05 -12.04 -31.66
CA LEU A 820 9.38 -12.53 -31.31
C LEU A 820 9.55 -12.67 -29.78
N PHE A 821 9.13 -11.65 -29.02
CA PHE A 821 9.20 -11.65 -27.56
C PHE A 821 8.27 -12.71 -26.93
N MET A 822 7.03 -12.83 -27.45
CA MET A 822 6.06 -13.83 -26.99
C MET A 822 6.56 -15.27 -27.25
N GLU A 823 7.21 -15.51 -28.39
CA GLU A 823 7.74 -16.82 -28.75
C GLU A 823 8.99 -17.19 -27.91
N MET A 824 9.88 -16.22 -27.66
CA MET A 824 11.10 -16.45 -26.86
C MET A 824 10.84 -16.60 -25.36
N ILE A 825 9.74 -16.06 -24.85
CA ILE A 825 9.33 -16.19 -23.45
C ILE A 825 8.37 -17.38 -23.24
N GLY A 826 7.70 -17.86 -24.31
CA GLY A 826 6.70 -18.92 -24.21
C GLY A 826 5.45 -18.49 -23.43
N THR A 827 4.53 -19.42 -23.16
CA THR A 827 3.23 -19.20 -22.46
C THR A 827 3.33 -18.68 -21.01
N ASP A 828 4.47 -18.15 -20.59
CA ASP A 828 4.78 -17.64 -19.24
C ASP A 828 4.26 -16.20 -18.99
N LEU A 829 3.38 -15.68 -19.84
CA LEU A 829 2.69 -14.38 -19.65
C LEU A 829 1.35 -14.49 -18.90
N THR A 830 1.03 -15.63 -18.31
CA THR A 830 0.00 -15.68 -17.25
C THR A 830 0.56 -15.04 -15.98
N VAL A 831 0.14 -13.81 -15.72
CA VAL A 831 0.25 -13.15 -14.42
C VAL A 831 -0.38 -14.06 -13.36
N GLY A 832 0.41 -14.51 -12.40
CA GLY A 832 -0.05 -15.30 -11.24
C GLY A 832 0.58 -16.69 -11.13
N LYS A 833 1.82 -16.75 -10.68
CA LYS A 833 2.36 -17.84 -9.84
C LYS A 833 3.39 -17.27 -8.89
#